data_AF-A0A5E4FIJ5-F1
#
_entry.id   AF-A0A5E4FIJ5-F1
#
_cell.length_a   1.000
_cell.length_b   1.000
_cell.length_c   1.000
_cell.angle_alpha   90.00
_cell.angle_beta   90.00
_cell.angle_gamma   90.00
#
_symmetry.space_group_name_H-M   'P 1'
#
loop_
_entity.id
_entity.type
_entity.pdbx_description
1 polymer ?
#
loop_
_entity_poly.entity_id
_entity_poly.type
_entity_poly.pdbx_seq_one_letter_code
_entity_poly.pdbx_strand_id
1 'polypeptide(L)'
;MEKEQEVEWIKAQNIGISVDLVAAAQKQLLFLAAVDRNRFLYEGPALERAIYRYNACWLPMLAKYSEFQISEGPLVVPLDCEWIWHCHRLNPVQYKTDCEKLYGKILDNSNVLSSVQGSCKGQTEEIWNSMYPEEPYNLDLNKALSEDISERISGLEKCTKYDLISAVKRQSPFFYQVSRPHMNHDVFLQGAVARYKGFLHLIKRNREKSLKRFCVPTYDVDLIWHSHQLHPVSYCKDLNELLGKVLEHDDMDSDRTKGKKLDVGFSGTTKQWEEAFGTRYWKAGAMHRGSAPCPVTTTPYKSSMMSKDVVASTEYQKVLQLPEVKFVEVLLEFVEVRNLPEGHKGSLFVSFSKTQHDLFFHAKRRLSILSQSGEKQVACFQCEPTGELLFELISHSPSHLPMKKTYKTLGSTSFSLQDFLIPLSKLDAEKWLEVVPTSGNENSKPIYLRIAVSFTVPALAQHALHMVRSRPLSKSSCFLPFLGKDQDAKNFTHVIDETGTKLISLQMRHPEKANPRANTILKKEVIGITKSGKISTLAESVGTGWSLMDSHWFLHPKKVPNGDGHLFLLQGKNMVKLFRGRKLEYESKHCEKHKSEQEFMTLVEFSAEDPYGKAVALLDLKSGFVQVKEDSMLVPGITLAFIFCDMLKKEGYDGFSVNAKEIGNVAEEINENHEEGKTTNLTSSGVTEGGLNNEVAEDVVMPENGGGCGAGCGSGCGNAIRSASAGCGSGCGGGCGSGCGGGCGSLVKSGGCGGCGGGGGCGGGCGGGCGSMLKSGGCGGCGSSGGCGGCGGGCGSILQSGGGWENLFKGSGSGDTCAHANTPGNSFANQHPNEASARVNEVAVA
;
A
#
# COMPACT_ATOMS: atom_id res chain seq x y z
N MET A 1 -2.89 -23.60 -21.27
CA MET A 1 -3.92 -24.21 -20.40
C MET A 1 -4.24 -25.57 -20.97
N GLU A 2 -4.37 -26.58 -20.11
CA GLU A 2 -4.83 -27.93 -20.53
C GLU A 2 -6.36 -27.93 -20.65
N LYS A 3 -6.94 -28.85 -21.45
CA LYS A 3 -8.39 -28.86 -21.69
C LYS A 3 -9.20 -29.00 -20.41
N GLU A 4 -8.70 -29.74 -19.42
CA GLU A 4 -9.36 -29.91 -18.12
C GLU A 4 -9.37 -28.60 -17.31
N GLN A 5 -8.27 -27.85 -17.35
CA GLN A 5 -8.15 -26.54 -16.69
C GLN A 5 -9.09 -25.50 -17.31
N GLU A 6 -9.25 -25.53 -18.63
CA GLU A 6 -10.21 -24.68 -19.35
C GLU A 6 -11.66 -24.99 -18.95
N VAL A 7 -11.99 -26.27 -18.84
CA VAL A 7 -13.31 -26.74 -18.38
C VAL A 7 -13.57 -26.33 -16.92
N GLU A 8 -12.59 -26.42 -16.02
CA GLU A 8 -12.74 -25.95 -14.64
C GLU A 8 -12.88 -24.43 -14.55
N TRP A 9 -12.16 -23.66 -15.39
CA TRP A 9 -12.35 -22.21 -15.48
C TRP A 9 -13.75 -21.83 -15.97
N ILE A 10 -14.27 -22.50 -17.01
CA ILE A 10 -15.64 -22.27 -17.51
C ILE A 10 -16.68 -22.59 -16.42
N LYS A 11 -16.52 -23.70 -15.67
CA LYS A 11 -17.39 -24.02 -14.53
C LYS A 11 -17.37 -22.94 -13.46
N ALA A 12 -16.20 -22.35 -13.18
CA ALA A 12 -16.11 -21.22 -12.25
C ALA A 12 -16.85 -19.99 -12.79
N GLN A 13 -16.70 -19.63 -14.06
CA GLN A 13 -17.39 -18.46 -14.62
C GLN A 13 -18.91 -18.61 -14.67
N ASN A 14 -19.41 -19.84 -14.78
CA ASN A 14 -20.84 -20.19 -14.69
C ASN A 14 -21.43 -20.10 -13.27
N ILE A 15 -20.65 -19.75 -12.24
CA ILE A 15 -21.19 -19.44 -10.92
C ILE A 15 -22.11 -18.21 -11.05
N GLY A 16 -23.39 -18.41 -10.72
CA GLY A 16 -24.38 -17.35 -10.61
C GLY A 16 -24.05 -16.45 -9.42
N ILE A 17 -24.11 -15.14 -9.64
CA ILE A 17 -24.07 -14.11 -8.61
C ILE A 17 -25.22 -13.16 -8.92
N SER A 18 -26.02 -12.82 -7.92
CA SER A 18 -27.24 -12.02 -8.06
C SER A 18 -27.01 -10.50 -7.98
N VAL A 19 -25.79 -10.08 -7.66
CA VAL A 19 -25.36 -8.68 -7.51
C VAL A 19 -24.43 -8.25 -8.65
N ASP A 20 -24.59 -7.02 -9.17
CA ASP A 20 -23.56 -6.38 -9.98
C ASP A 20 -22.37 -6.00 -9.09
N LEU A 21 -21.39 -6.90 -9.03
CA LEU A 21 -20.20 -6.76 -8.20
C LEU A 21 -19.25 -5.64 -8.66
N VAL A 22 -19.30 -5.21 -9.93
CA VAL A 22 -18.45 -4.11 -10.40
C VAL A 22 -19.03 -2.78 -9.91
N ALA A 23 -20.33 -2.55 -10.11
CA ALA A 23 -20.99 -1.37 -9.58
C ALA A 23 -20.97 -1.33 -8.04
N ALA A 24 -21.08 -2.49 -7.38
CA ALA A 24 -20.93 -2.59 -5.92
C ALA A 24 -19.51 -2.21 -5.45
N ALA A 25 -18.46 -2.68 -6.13
CA ALA A 25 -17.08 -2.37 -5.78
C ALA A 25 -16.73 -0.89 -5.98
N GLN A 26 -17.20 -0.26 -7.07
CA GLN A 26 -17.03 1.18 -7.29
C GLN A 26 -17.69 2.00 -6.17
N LYS A 27 -18.92 1.64 -5.77
CA LYS A 27 -19.61 2.24 -4.62
C LYS A 27 -18.85 2.03 -3.30
N GLN A 28 -18.33 0.82 -3.06
CA GLN A 28 -17.53 0.51 -1.87
C GLN A 28 -16.23 1.33 -1.83
N LEU A 29 -15.52 1.50 -2.95
CA LEU A 29 -14.29 2.30 -3.01
C LEU A 29 -14.56 3.78 -2.68
N LEU A 30 -15.65 4.35 -3.20
CA LEU A 30 -16.08 5.72 -2.87
C LEU A 30 -16.45 5.87 -1.39
N PHE A 31 -17.16 4.89 -0.83
CA PHE A 31 -17.50 4.86 0.59
C PHE A 31 -16.25 4.77 1.49
N LEU A 32 -15.35 3.82 1.21
CA LEU A 32 -14.10 3.66 1.97
C LEU A 32 -13.22 4.91 1.90
N ALA A 33 -13.19 5.62 0.76
CA ALA A 33 -12.50 6.90 0.66
C ALA A 33 -13.14 7.99 1.54
N ALA A 34 -14.47 8.00 1.71
CA ALA A 34 -15.16 8.92 2.62
C ALA A 34 -14.90 8.57 4.10
N VAL A 35 -14.82 7.28 4.45
CA VAL A 35 -14.41 6.86 5.81
C VAL A 35 -12.94 7.24 6.09
N ASP A 36 -12.04 7.08 5.12
CA ASP A 36 -10.61 7.43 5.31
C ASP A 36 -10.36 8.94 5.41
N ARG A 37 -11.30 9.79 4.98
CA ARG A 37 -11.34 11.23 5.28
C ARG A 37 -11.79 11.53 6.71
N ASN A 38 -12.35 10.55 7.42
CA ASN A 38 -12.93 10.67 8.74
C ASN A 38 -12.31 9.66 9.72
N ARG A 39 -10.97 9.56 9.74
CA ARG A 39 -10.21 8.57 10.54
C ARG A 39 -10.45 8.62 12.06
N PHE A 40 -11.11 9.66 12.57
CA PHE A 40 -11.65 9.65 13.93
C PHE A 40 -12.69 8.53 14.16
N LEU A 41 -13.22 7.91 13.10
CA LEU A 41 -14.06 6.70 13.14
C LEU A 41 -13.26 5.39 13.23
N TYR A 42 -11.92 5.42 13.21
CA TYR A 42 -11.09 4.22 13.34
C TYR A 42 -10.82 3.82 14.79
N GLU A 43 -10.84 4.75 15.74
CA GLU A 43 -10.59 4.50 17.18
C GLU A 43 -11.03 5.67 18.08
N GLY A 44 -11.15 5.41 19.38
CA GLY A 44 -11.45 6.42 20.40
C GLY A 44 -12.95 6.77 20.53
N PRO A 45 -13.29 7.85 21.27
CA PRO A 45 -14.66 8.17 21.66
C PRO A 45 -15.64 8.33 20.49
N ALA A 46 -15.19 8.85 19.34
CA ALA A 46 -16.03 8.99 18.16
C ALA A 46 -16.40 7.64 17.51
N LEU A 47 -15.52 6.62 17.57
CA LEU A 47 -15.86 5.25 17.19
C LEU A 47 -16.89 4.66 18.16
N GLU A 48 -16.70 4.83 19.46
CA GLU A 48 -17.63 4.32 20.48
C GLU A 48 -19.02 4.96 20.30
N ARG A 49 -19.08 6.27 19.99
CA ARG A 49 -20.32 6.99 19.66
C ARG A 49 -20.99 6.46 18.40
N ALA A 50 -20.22 6.15 17.36
CA ALA A 50 -20.72 5.52 16.14
C ALA A 50 -21.32 4.12 16.42
N ILE A 51 -20.66 3.31 17.26
CA ILE A 51 -21.16 1.98 17.68
C ILE A 51 -22.46 2.09 18.48
N TYR A 52 -22.57 3.08 19.37
CA TYR A 52 -23.81 3.38 20.07
C TYR A 52 -24.93 3.78 19.09
N ARG A 53 -24.70 4.77 18.21
CA ARG A 53 -25.71 5.25 17.25
C ARG A 53 -26.14 4.14 16.27
N TYR A 54 -25.21 3.28 15.87
CA TYR A 54 -25.51 2.09 15.06
C TYR A 54 -26.48 1.12 15.74
N ASN A 55 -26.26 0.79 17.02
CA ASN A 55 -27.09 -0.17 17.76
C ASN A 55 -28.41 0.45 18.26
N ALA A 56 -28.37 1.68 18.79
CA ALA A 56 -29.53 2.32 19.42
C ALA A 56 -30.47 3.00 18.41
N CYS A 57 -29.93 3.50 17.29
CA CYS A 57 -30.68 4.30 16.32
C CYS A 57 -30.79 3.61 14.95
N TRP A 58 -29.67 3.33 14.28
CA TRP A 58 -29.70 2.87 12.88
C TRP A 58 -30.35 1.49 12.70
N LEU A 59 -29.91 0.46 13.45
CA LEU A 59 -30.49 -0.89 13.29
C LEU A 59 -31.99 -0.96 13.66
N PRO A 60 -32.47 -0.37 14.77
CA PRO A 60 -33.91 -0.34 15.07
C PRO A 60 -34.73 0.42 14.03
N MET A 61 -34.20 1.52 13.48
CA MET A 61 -34.87 2.27 12.41
C MET A 61 -34.97 1.44 11.13
N LEU A 62 -33.87 0.82 10.70
CA LEU A 62 -33.83 -0.06 9.52
C LEU A 62 -34.77 -1.27 9.67
N ALA A 63 -34.83 -1.86 10.87
CA ALA A 63 -35.76 -2.94 11.19
C ALA A 63 -37.22 -2.52 10.98
N LYS A 64 -37.67 -1.43 11.63
CA LYS A 64 -39.02 -0.86 11.46
C LYS A 64 -39.32 -0.55 9.99
N TYR A 65 -38.44 0.18 9.32
CA TYR A 65 -38.64 0.60 7.93
C TYR A 65 -38.83 -0.61 6.99
N SER A 66 -38.04 -1.68 7.20
CA SER A 66 -38.15 -2.93 6.45
C SER A 66 -39.38 -3.80 6.78
N GLU A 67 -40.20 -3.44 7.77
CA GLU A 67 -41.48 -4.11 8.08
C GLU A 67 -42.65 -3.44 7.34
N PHE A 68 -42.65 -2.12 7.21
CA PHE A 68 -43.81 -1.36 6.72
C PHE A 68 -43.84 -1.12 5.20
N GLN A 69 -42.80 -1.50 4.45
CA GLN A 69 -42.68 -1.26 2.98
C GLN A 69 -43.13 0.15 2.54
N ILE A 70 -42.76 1.15 3.34
CA ILE A 70 -43.21 2.53 3.13
C ILE A 70 -42.65 3.04 1.80
N SER A 71 -43.51 3.57 0.93
CA SER A 71 -43.15 3.99 -0.44
C SER A 71 -42.39 5.33 -0.51
N GLU A 72 -41.79 5.79 0.59
CA GLU A 72 -41.21 7.13 0.78
C GLU A 72 -39.74 7.24 0.33
N GLY A 73 -39.37 6.60 -0.78
CA GLY A 73 -38.01 6.65 -1.33
C GLY A 73 -36.97 5.84 -0.54
N PRO A 74 -35.68 5.89 -0.89
CA PRO A 74 -34.65 5.11 -0.20
C PRO A 74 -34.12 5.82 1.06
N LEU A 75 -33.83 5.04 2.10
CA LEU A 75 -33.13 5.56 3.28
C LEU A 75 -31.69 5.92 2.94
N VAL A 76 -31.14 6.99 3.53
CA VAL A 76 -29.71 7.29 3.51
C VAL A 76 -29.13 7.05 4.90
N VAL A 77 -28.06 6.27 4.99
CA VAL A 77 -27.40 5.97 6.27
C VAL A 77 -26.42 7.10 6.66
N PRO A 78 -26.35 7.51 7.95
CA PRO A 78 -25.28 8.38 8.44
C PRO A 78 -23.89 7.73 8.25
N LEU A 79 -22.87 8.50 7.86
CA LEU A 79 -21.53 7.98 7.50
C LEU A 79 -20.90 7.10 8.59
N ASP A 80 -21.04 7.50 9.86
CA ASP A 80 -20.50 6.77 11.00
C ASP A 80 -21.26 5.46 11.27
N CYS A 81 -22.59 5.49 11.20
CA CYS A 81 -23.43 4.29 11.28
C CYS A 81 -23.18 3.34 10.10
N GLU A 82 -22.94 3.89 8.90
CA GLU A 82 -22.60 3.11 7.70
C GLU A 82 -21.27 2.38 7.87
N TRP A 83 -20.28 3.01 8.50
CA TRP A 83 -18.99 2.38 8.79
C TRP A 83 -19.12 1.19 9.73
N ILE A 84 -19.85 1.33 10.84
CA ILE A 84 -20.09 0.22 11.75
C ILE A 84 -20.91 -0.89 11.07
N TRP A 85 -21.90 -0.52 10.24
CA TRP A 85 -22.71 -1.47 9.48
C TRP A 85 -21.92 -2.19 8.38
N HIS A 86 -20.94 -1.53 7.76
CA HIS A 86 -19.98 -2.12 6.83
C HIS A 86 -19.13 -3.16 7.54
N CYS A 87 -18.44 -2.78 8.63
CA CYS A 87 -17.59 -3.70 9.39
C CYS A 87 -18.35 -4.89 9.98
N HIS A 88 -19.62 -4.72 10.38
CA HIS A 88 -20.44 -5.82 10.86
C HIS A 88 -20.82 -6.79 9.72
N ARG A 89 -21.28 -6.29 8.56
CA ARG A 89 -21.66 -7.13 7.40
C ARG A 89 -20.50 -7.96 6.83
N LEU A 90 -19.26 -7.50 6.98
CA LEU A 90 -18.08 -8.28 6.59
C LEU A 90 -17.88 -9.57 7.41
N ASN A 91 -18.55 -9.73 8.55
CA ASN A 91 -18.77 -11.03 9.18
C ASN A 91 -20.22 -11.50 8.92
N PRO A 92 -20.51 -12.11 7.75
CA PRO A 92 -21.88 -12.37 7.30
C PRO A 92 -22.63 -13.38 8.18
N VAL A 93 -21.92 -14.31 8.82
CA VAL A 93 -22.54 -15.29 9.74
C VAL A 93 -22.92 -14.63 11.06
N GLN A 94 -22.06 -13.80 11.64
CA GLN A 94 -22.38 -13.06 12.86
C GLN A 94 -23.47 -12.02 12.58
N TYR A 95 -23.37 -11.27 11.49
CA TYR A 95 -24.37 -10.27 11.08
C TYR A 95 -25.76 -10.87 10.92
N LYS A 96 -25.86 -12.01 10.21
CA LYS A 96 -27.09 -12.78 10.09
C LYS A 96 -27.63 -13.16 11.47
N THR A 97 -26.79 -13.76 12.31
CA THR A 97 -27.18 -14.26 13.64
C THR A 97 -27.69 -13.16 14.56
N ASP A 98 -27.00 -12.01 14.61
CA ASP A 98 -27.41 -10.87 15.43
C ASP A 98 -28.70 -10.22 14.89
N CYS A 99 -28.87 -10.10 13.57
CA CYS A 99 -30.11 -9.56 12.99
C CYS A 99 -31.32 -10.48 13.24
N GLU A 100 -31.18 -11.79 12.99
CA GLU A 100 -32.23 -12.77 13.27
C GLU A 100 -32.60 -12.79 14.77
N LYS A 101 -31.62 -12.65 15.67
CA LYS A 101 -31.87 -12.62 17.11
C LYS A 101 -32.53 -11.33 17.61
N LEU A 102 -32.13 -10.16 17.10
CA LEU A 102 -32.59 -8.86 17.59
C LEU A 102 -33.89 -8.40 16.91
N TYR A 103 -34.10 -8.81 15.65
CA TYR A 103 -35.16 -8.30 14.76
C TYR A 103 -35.91 -9.40 13.99
N GLY A 104 -35.62 -10.68 14.22
CA GLY A 104 -36.34 -11.81 13.61
C GLY A 104 -36.03 -12.10 12.14
N LYS A 105 -35.21 -11.26 11.48
CA LYS A 105 -34.85 -11.37 10.06
C LYS A 105 -33.48 -10.74 9.78
N ILE A 106 -32.86 -11.09 8.65
CA ILE A 106 -31.69 -10.38 8.14
C ILE A 106 -32.13 -8.99 7.69
N LEU A 107 -31.42 -7.95 8.15
CA LEU A 107 -31.60 -6.59 7.64
C LEU A 107 -30.71 -6.40 6.41
N ASP A 108 -31.32 -6.06 5.28
CA ASP A 108 -30.64 -5.95 3.99
C ASP A 108 -30.34 -4.48 3.62
N ASN A 109 -29.52 -4.26 2.59
CA ASN A 109 -29.30 -2.93 2.02
C ASN A 109 -30.26 -2.58 0.87
N SER A 110 -31.26 -3.43 0.60
CA SER A 110 -32.40 -3.11 -0.27
C SER A 110 -33.07 -1.78 0.13
N ASN A 111 -33.21 -0.87 -0.84
CA ASN A 111 -33.71 0.50 -0.66
C ASN A 111 -32.93 1.37 0.35
N VAL A 112 -31.62 1.11 0.54
CA VAL A 112 -30.72 1.97 1.32
C VAL A 112 -29.57 2.49 0.44
N LEU A 113 -29.42 3.82 0.38
CA LEU A 113 -28.31 4.51 -0.29
C LEU A 113 -27.16 4.79 0.69
N SER A 114 -25.95 4.81 0.13
CA SER A 114 -24.74 5.16 0.87
C SER A 114 -24.71 6.66 1.21
N SER A 115 -24.09 7.02 2.33
CA SER A 115 -23.88 8.41 2.78
C SER A 115 -23.22 9.31 1.73
N VAL A 116 -22.48 8.73 0.78
CA VAL A 116 -21.77 9.44 -0.31
C VAL A 116 -22.63 9.69 -1.55
N GLN A 117 -23.84 9.14 -1.66
CA GLN A 117 -24.68 9.21 -2.88
C GLN A 117 -25.61 10.44 -2.96
N GLY A 118 -25.55 11.32 -1.97
CA GLY A 118 -25.84 12.77 -2.11
C GLY A 118 -27.30 13.23 -2.28
N SER A 119 -28.19 12.49 -2.95
CA SER A 119 -29.44 13.06 -3.50
C SER A 119 -30.67 13.05 -2.59
N CYS A 120 -30.74 12.21 -1.54
CA CYS A 120 -32.01 11.92 -0.83
C CYS A 120 -31.94 12.01 0.71
N LYS A 121 -31.00 12.76 1.29
CA LYS A 121 -30.76 12.75 2.76
C LYS A 121 -31.94 13.27 3.61
N GLY A 122 -32.66 14.29 3.15
CA GLY A 122 -33.65 15.02 3.97
C GLY A 122 -34.73 14.15 4.59
N GLN A 123 -35.33 13.23 3.81
CA GLN A 123 -36.38 12.33 4.30
C GLN A 123 -35.88 11.42 5.44
N THR A 124 -34.65 10.89 5.34
CA THR A 124 -34.10 10.05 6.41
C THR A 124 -33.71 10.88 7.64
N GLU A 125 -33.27 12.12 7.45
CA GLU A 125 -32.98 13.06 8.53
C GLU A 125 -34.26 13.48 9.28
N GLU A 126 -35.38 13.71 8.58
CA GLU A 126 -36.69 13.95 9.19
C GLU A 126 -37.19 12.76 10.02
N ILE A 127 -37.13 11.55 9.44
CA ILE A 127 -37.49 10.30 10.12
C ILE A 127 -36.60 10.05 11.35
N TRP A 128 -35.30 10.30 11.21
CA TRP A 128 -34.32 10.16 12.29
C TRP A 128 -34.61 11.14 13.43
N ASN A 129 -34.77 12.43 13.13
CA ASN A 129 -35.02 13.48 14.14
C ASN A 129 -36.37 13.27 14.86
N SER A 130 -37.36 12.67 14.17
CA SER A 130 -38.64 12.28 14.78
C SER A 130 -38.52 11.10 15.75
N MET A 131 -37.66 10.12 15.46
CA MET A 131 -37.44 8.96 16.36
C MET A 131 -36.38 9.20 17.45
N TYR A 132 -35.42 10.09 17.21
CA TYR A 132 -34.22 10.28 18.05
C TYR A 132 -33.90 11.77 18.27
N PRO A 133 -34.81 12.57 18.87
CA PRO A 133 -34.66 14.03 18.96
C PRO A 133 -33.39 14.51 19.70
N GLU A 134 -32.84 13.70 20.62
CA GLU A 134 -31.63 13.99 21.39
C GLU A 134 -30.31 13.65 20.66
N GLU A 135 -30.41 12.98 19.50
CA GLU A 135 -29.28 12.46 18.72
C GLU A 135 -29.36 13.01 17.29
N PRO A 136 -28.53 14.00 16.90
CA PRO A 136 -28.59 14.56 15.55
C PRO A 136 -28.29 13.51 14.48
N TYR A 137 -28.85 13.66 13.27
CA TYR A 137 -28.61 12.74 12.15
C TYR A 137 -27.13 12.72 11.69
N ASN A 138 -26.47 13.88 11.67
CA ASN A 138 -25.03 13.98 11.44
C ASN A 138 -24.26 13.88 12.78
N LEU A 139 -23.14 13.14 12.81
CA LEU A 139 -22.33 12.98 14.01
C LEU A 139 -21.66 14.30 14.42
N ASP A 140 -22.05 14.87 15.56
CA ASP A 140 -21.33 15.99 16.17
C ASP A 140 -20.04 15.48 16.84
N LEU A 141 -18.91 15.78 16.20
CA LEU A 141 -17.58 15.40 16.68
C LEU A 141 -17.21 16.08 18.01
N ASN A 142 -17.70 17.30 18.30
CA ASN A 142 -17.38 17.96 19.56
C ASN A 142 -18.13 17.27 20.72
N LYS A 143 -19.42 16.95 20.51
CA LYS A 143 -20.23 16.17 21.45
C LYS A 143 -19.63 14.78 21.68
N ALA A 144 -19.27 14.08 20.59
CA ALA A 144 -18.67 12.75 20.64
C ALA A 144 -17.29 12.67 21.31
N LEU A 145 -16.56 13.79 21.42
CA LEU A 145 -15.28 13.88 22.14
C LEU A 145 -15.42 14.34 23.60
N SER A 146 -16.61 14.82 24.00
CA SER A 146 -16.85 15.40 25.33
C SER A 146 -17.80 14.60 26.22
N GLU A 147 -18.67 13.76 25.65
CA GLU A 147 -19.63 12.95 26.39
C GLU A 147 -19.09 11.53 26.64
N ASP A 148 -19.07 11.09 27.90
CA ASP A 148 -18.97 9.65 28.21
C ASP A 148 -20.32 8.99 27.93
N ILE A 149 -20.29 7.91 27.15
CA ILE A 149 -21.46 7.14 26.74
C ILE A 149 -21.50 5.74 27.36
N SER A 150 -20.57 5.41 28.25
CA SER A 150 -20.46 4.09 28.89
C SER A 150 -21.78 3.67 29.57
N GLU A 151 -22.45 4.59 30.26
CA GLU A 151 -23.77 4.37 30.88
C GLU A 151 -24.89 4.18 29.84
N ARG A 152 -24.84 4.89 28.71
CA ARG A 152 -25.82 4.75 27.62
C ARG A 152 -25.65 3.43 26.87
N ILE A 153 -24.42 2.93 26.74
CA ILE A 153 -24.12 1.63 26.14
C ILE A 153 -24.58 0.49 27.06
N SER A 154 -24.32 0.59 28.37
CA SER A 154 -24.70 -0.46 29.33
C SER A 154 -26.23 -0.56 29.53
N GLY A 155 -26.96 0.55 29.39
CA GLY A 155 -28.43 0.57 29.43
C GLY A 155 -29.15 0.08 28.16
N LEU A 156 -28.44 -0.37 27.12
CA LEU A 156 -29.06 -0.70 25.83
C LEU A 156 -29.61 -2.14 25.78
N GLU A 157 -30.94 -2.29 25.83
CA GLU A 157 -31.63 -3.60 25.82
C GLU A 157 -31.32 -4.49 24.59
N LYS A 158 -31.14 -3.86 23.41
CA LYS A 158 -30.83 -4.54 22.14
C LYS A 158 -29.50 -4.06 21.59
N CYS A 159 -28.46 -4.85 21.78
CA CYS A 159 -27.12 -4.57 21.28
C CYS A 159 -26.50 -5.82 20.61
N THR A 160 -25.73 -5.62 19.55
CA THR A 160 -24.98 -6.68 18.87
C THR A 160 -23.86 -7.22 19.78
N LYS A 161 -23.68 -8.54 19.83
CA LYS A 161 -22.62 -9.15 20.66
C LYS A 161 -21.24 -9.18 20.00
N TYR A 162 -21.17 -8.84 18.72
CA TYR A 162 -19.94 -8.78 17.96
C TYR A 162 -19.01 -7.66 18.45
N ASP A 163 -17.71 -7.93 18.56
CA ASP A 163 -16.71 -6.91 18.87
C ASP A 163 -16.46 -6.01 17.66
N LEU A 164 -17.28 -4.96 17.57
CA LEU A 164 -17.24 -3.95 16.52
C LEU A 164 -15.97 -3.09 16.58
N ILE A 165 -15.35 -2.92 17.77
CA ILE A 165 -14.09 -2.17 17.90
C ILE A 165 -12.96 -2.94 17.24
N SER A 166 -12.85 -4.24 17.53
CA SER A 166 -11.87 -5.11 16.85
C SER A 166 -12.20 -5.27 15.37
N ALA A 167 -13.47 -5.32 14.97
CA ALA A 167 -13.86 -5.37 13.55
C ALA A 167 -13.39 -4.11 12.78
N VAL A 168 -13.65 -2.92 13.32
CA VAL A 168 -13.15 -1.66 12.76
C VAL A 168 -11.63 -1.69 12.65
N LYS A 169 -10.90 -2.02 13.72
CA LYS A 169 -9.43 -2.07 13.72
C LYS A 169 -8.83 -2.98 12.64
N ARG A 170 -9.47 -4.10 12.33
CA ARG A 170 -9.02 -5.02 11.25
C ARG A 170 -9.30 -4.47 9.86
N GLN A 171 -10.35 -3.66 9.71
CA GLN A 171 -10.80 -3.12 8.42
C GLN A 171 -10.24 -1.72 8.09
N SER A 172 -9.83 -0.91 9.07
CA SER A 172 -9.20 0.41 8.82
C SER A 172 -8.01 0.39 7.84
N PRO A 173 -7.10 -0.61 7.86
CA PRO A 173 -5.99 -0.68 6.89
C PRO A 173 -6.43 -1.09 5.47
N PHE A 174 -7.66 -1.60 5.28
CA PHE A 174 -8.10 -2.20 4.02
C PHE A 174 -8.14 -1.18 2.89
N PHE A 175 -8.63 0.04 3.13
CA PHE A 175 -8.66 1.08 2.09
C PHE A 175 -7.27 1.37 1.53
N TYR A 176 -6.23 1.45 2.36
CA TYR A 176 -4.86 1.60 1.88
C TYR A 176 -4.39 0.43 0.98
N GLN A 177 -4.97 -0.76 1.08
CA GLN A 177 -4.65 -1.85 0.15
C GLN A 177 -5.33 -1.64 -1.21
N VAL A 178 -6.57 -1.16 -1.23
CA VAL A 178 -7.42 -1.03 -2.43
C VAL A 178 -7.56 0.39 -3.02
N SER A 179 -6.89 1.40 -2.46
CA SER A 179 -7.04 2.82 -2.87
C SER A 179 -6.32 3.25 -4.15
N ARG A 180 -5.63 2.35 -4.87
CA ARG A 180 -4.90 2.75 -6.09
C ARG A 180 -5.85 3.02 -7.26
N PRO A 181 -5.56 3.99 -8.16
CA PRO A 181 -6.44 4.34 -9.27
C PRO A 181 -6.88 3.14 -10.15
N HIS A 182 -5.99 2.17 -10.37
CA HIS A 182 -6.30 0.97 -11.15
C HIS A 182 -7.38 0.08 -10.52
N MET A 183 -7.59 0.14 -9.20
CA MET A 183 -8.60 -0.68 -8.52
C MET A 183 -10.03 -0.25 -8.86
N ASN A 184 -10.24 1.00 -9.30
CA ASN A 184 -11.54 1.53 -9.68
C ASN A 184 -11.80 1.45 -11.20
N HIS A 185 -10.90 0.87 -11.99
CA HIS A 185 -10.99 0.82 -13.45
C HIS A 185 -11.74 -0.43 -13.92
N ASP A 186 -12.71 -0.28 -14.83
CA ASP A 186 -13.64 -1.35 -15.24
C ASP A 186 -12.92 -2.65 -15.66
N VAL A 187 -11.92 -2.56 -16.55
CA VAL A 187 -11.13 -3.73 -17.01
C VAL A 187 -10.46 -4.48 -15.84
N PHE A 188 -10.06 -3.78 -14.78
CA PHE A 188 -9.47 -4.39 -13.59
C PHE A 188 -10.56 -5.07 -12.74
N LEU A 189 -11.67 -4.37 -12.48
CA LEU A 189 -12.80 -4.89 -11.69
C LEU A 189 -13.50 -6.09 -12.35
N GLN A 190 -13.72 -6.07 -13.67
CA GLN A 190 -14.25 -7.21 -14.42
C GLN A 190 -13.32 -8.43 -14.30
N GLY A 191 -12.00 -8.22 -14.40
CA GLY A 191 -11.01 -9.26 -14.14
C GLY A 191 -11.01 -9.77 -12.69
N ALA A 192 -11.26 -8.90 -11.72
CA ALA A 192 -11.37 -9.24 -10.31
C ALA A 192 -12.63 -10.08 -10.02
N VAL A 193 -13.78 -9.76 -10.65
CA VAL A 193 -15.02 -10.56 -10.55
C VAL A 193 -14.83 -11.95 -11.13
N ALA A 194 -14.22 -12.07 -12.32
CA ALA A 194 -13.89 -13.36 -12.90
C ALA A 194 -12.97 -14.20 -11.99
N ARG A 195 -12.03 -13.54 -11.31
CA ARG A 195 -11.13 -14.19 -10.34
C ARG A 195 -11.83 -14.56 -9.02
N TYR A 196 -12.76 -13.75 -8.53
CA TYR A 196 -13.59 -14.06 -7.37
C TYR A 196 -14.45 -15.32 -7.61
N LYS A 197 -15.05 -15.45 -8.80
CA LYS A 197 -15.70 -16.71 -9.21
C LYS A 197 -14.75 -17.90 -9.19
N GLY A 198 -13.52 -17.74 -9.71
CA GLY A 198 -12.46 -18.75 -9.59
C GLY A 198 -12.14 -19.13 -8.14
N PHE A 199 -12.07 -18.15 -7.24
CA PHE A 199 -11.81 -18.36 -5.81
C PHE A 199 -12.94 -19.12 -5.11
N LEU A 200 -14.20 -18.75 -5.37
CA LEU A 200 -15.37 -19.50 -4.88
C LEU A 200 -15.40 -20.95 -5.40
N HIS A 201 -15.03 -21.17 -6.66
CA HIS A 201 -14.91 -22.52 -7.24
C HIS A 201 -13.85 -23.36 -6.52
N LEU A 202 -12.68 -22.80 -6.18
CA LEU A 202 -11.68 -23.52 -5.38
C LEU A 202 -12.21 -23.91 -3.99
N ILE A 203 -12.93 -23.01 -3.32
CA ILE A 203 -13.56 -23.28 -2.01
C ILE A 203 -14.60 -24.41 -2.15
N LYS A 204 -15.44 -24.37 -3.20
CA LYS A 204 -16.39 -25.43 -3.52
C LYS A 204 -15.69 -26.78 -3.73
N ARG A 205 -14.65 -26.82 -4.58
CA ARG A 205 -13.85 -28.03 -4.85
C ARG A 205 -13.17 -28.59 -3.59
N ASN A 206 -12.72 -27.73 -2.69
CA ASN A 206 -12.18 -28.15 -1.40
C ASN A 206 -13.25 -28.79 -0.51
N ARG A 207 -14.45 -28.20 -0.43
CA ARG A 207 -15.58 -28.78 0.31
C ARG A 207 -16.02 -30.12 -0.26
N GLU A 208 -16.15 -30.23 -1.59
CA GLU A 208 -16.47 -31.49 -2.29
C GLU A 208 -15.46 -32.61 -1.99
N LYS A 209 -14.17 -32.25 -1.84
CA LYS A 209 -13.08 -33.17 -1.49
C LYS A 209 -12.86 -33.33 0.03
N SER A 210 -13.73 -32.76 0.88
CA SER A 210 -13.59 -32.73 2.34
C SER A 210 -12.26 -32.14 2.85
N LEU A 211 -11.61 -31.28 2.06
CA LEU A 211 -10.35 -30.63 2.38
C LEU A 211 -10.58 -29.36 3.22
N LYS A 212 -10.25 -29.42 4.51
CA LYS A 212 -10.20 -28.24 5.39
C LYS A 212 -8.94 -27.41 5.10
N ARG A 213 -8.99 -26.56 4.08
CA ARG A 213 -7.91 -25.63 3.71
C ARG A 213 -8.36 -24.17 3.85
N PHE A 214 -7.49 -23.36 4.43
CA PHE A 214 -7.68 -21.91 4.52
C PHE A 214 -7.27 -21.27 3.19
N CYS A 215 -8.24 -20.70 2.47
CA CYS A 215 -8.03 -20.02 1.20
C CYS A 215 -7.84 -18.51 1.44
N VAL A 216 -6.76 -17.93 0.90
CA VAL A 216 -6.40 -16.53 1.13
C VAL A 216 -6.62 -15.72 -0.15
N PRO A 217 -7.50 -14.70 -0.15
CA PRO A 217 -7.75 -13.86 -1.32
C PRO A 217 -6.55 -12.95 -1.64
N THR A 218 -6.39 -12.59 -2.91
CA THR A 218 -5.66 -11.38 -3.34
C THR A 218 -6.56 -10.15 -3.20
N TYR A 219 -6.02 -8.94 -3.10
CA TYR A 219 -6.84 -7.75 -2.75
C TYR A 219 -7.86 -7.34 -3.81
N ASP A 220 -7.68 -7.74 -5.07
CA ASP A 220 -8.71 -7.63 -6.11
C ASP A 220 -9.91 -8.56 -5.81
N VAL A 221 -9.63 -9.82 -5.44
CA VAL A 221 -10.63 -10.81 -5.05
C VAL A 221 -11.31 -10.44 -3.73
N ASP A 222 -10.56 -9.92 -2.76
CA ASP A 222 -11.06 -9.54 -1.43
C ASP A 222 -11.98 -8.30 -1.51
N LEU A 223 -11.64 -7.31 -2.34
CA LEU A 223 -12.52 -6.17 -2.63
C LEU A 223 -13.88 -6.63 -3.17
N ILE A 224 -13.86 -7.51 -4.18
CA ILE A 224 -15.09 -8.08 -4.75
C ILE A 224 -15.85 -8.94 -3.74
N TRP A 225 -15.14 -9.69 -2.89
CA TRP A 225 -15.77 -10.50 -1.83
C TRP A 225 -16.47 -9.61 -0.80
N HIS A 226 -15.81 -8.55 -0.32
CA HIS A 226 -16.42 -7.54 0.55
C HIS A 226 -17.66 -6.93 -0.11
N SER A 227 -17.57 -6.53 -1.39
CA SER A 227 -18.70 -5.97 -2.15
C SER A 227 -19.90 -6.91 -2.21
N HIS A 228 -19.65 -8.22 -2.30
CA HIS A 228 -20.70 -9.22 -2.24
C HIS A 228 -21.31 -9.34 -0.82
N GLN A 229 -20.48 -9.41 0.22
CA GLN A 229 -20.92 -9.52 1.62
C GLN A 229 -21.77 -8.34 2.10
N LEU A 230 -21.53 -7.14 1.54
CA LEU A 230 -22.32 -5.94 1.85
C LEU A 230 -23.78 -6.02 1.38
N HIS A 231 -24.14 -7.05 0.60
CA HIS A 231 -25.51 -7.40 0.18
C HIS A 231 -25.95 -8.69 0.91
N PRO A 232 -26.26 -8.64 2.22
CA PRO A 232 -26.28 -9.82 3.07
C PRO A 232 -27.35 -10.85 2.68
N VAL A 233 -28.52 -10.43 2.16
CA VAL A 233 -29.53 -11.39 1.67
C VAL A 233 -29.07 -12.10 0.40
N SER A 234 -28.54 -11.34 -0.57
CA SER A 234 -28.00 -11.88 -1.84
C SER A 234 -26.82 -12.80 -1.58
N TYR A 235 -25.86 -12.38 -0.75
CA TYR A 235 -24.72 -13.20 -0.33
C TYR A 235 -25.17 -14.49 0.36
N CYS A 236 -26.13 -14.41 1.29
CA CYS A 236 -26.67 -15.62 1.92
C CYS A 236 -27.32 -16.56 0.90
N LYS A 237 -28.10 -16.03 -0.06
CA LYS A 237 -28.71 -16.83 -1.12
C LYS A 237 -27.65 -17.50 -1.99
N ASP A 238 -26.80 -16.72 -2.64
CA ASP A 238 -25.82 -17.18 -3.64
C ASP A 238 -24.84 -18.20 -3.05
N LEU A 239 -24.37 -17.99 -1.81
CA LEU A 239 -23.44 -18.92 -1.15
C LEU A 239 -24.16 -20.18 -0.62
N ASN A 240 -25.44 -20.11 -0.25
CA ASN A 240 -26.21 -21.31 0.05
C ASN A 240 -26.50 -22.13 -1.23
N GLU A 241 -26.82 -21.50 -2.35
CA GLU A 241 -26.99 -22.19 -3.64
C GLU A 241 -25.67 -22.82 -4.14
N LEU A 242 -24.54 -22.11 -4.01
CA LEU A 242 -23.25 -22.56 -4.51
C LEU A 242 -22.57 -23.61 -3.62
N LEU A 243 -22.57 -23.39 -2.31
CA LEU A 243 -21.81 -24.19 -1.34
C LEU A 243 -22.70 -25.01 -0.40
N GLY A 244 -23.98 -24.66 -0.22
CA GLY A 244 -24.82 -25.23 0.83
C GLY A 244 -24.46 -24.75 2.24
N LYS A 245 -23.83 -23.56 2.37
CA LYS A 245 -23.78 -22.73 3.60
C LYS A 245 -23.29 -21.32 3.26
N VAL A 246 -23.60 -20.34 4.11
CA VAL A 246 -22.96 -19.00 4.08
C VAL A 246 -21.45 -19.14 4.30
N LEU A 247 -20.64 -18.56 3.41
CA LEU A 247 -19.19 -18.56 3.54
C LEU A 247 -18.74 -17.51 4.58
N GLU A 248 -18.05 -17.96 5.61
CA GLU A 248 -17.40 -17.12 6.63
C GLU A 248 -16.19 -16.38 6.04
N HIS A 249 -15.96 -15.15 6.50
CA HIS A 249 -14.75 -14.37 6.24
C HIS A 249 -14.01 -14.22 7.57
N ASP A 250 -12.87 -14.91 7.67
CA ASP A 250 -12.04 -14.95 8.86
C ASP A 250 -10.86 -13.99 8.66
N ASP A 251 -11.09 -12.72 9.03
CA ASP A 251 -10.15 -11.62 8.94
C ASP A 251 -9.28 -11.46 10.21
N MET A 252 -9.35 -12.41 11.14
CA MET A 252 -8.72 -12.32 12.47
C MET A 252 -7.19 -12.44 12.47
N ASP A 253 -6.59 -12.84 11.35
CA ASP A 253 -5.14 -13.00 11.20
C ASP A 253 -4.59 -11.98 10.19
N SER A 254 -3.63 -11.17 10.64
CA SER A 254 -2.88 -10.20 9.84
C SER A 254 -1.37 -10.54 9.75
N ASP A 255 -0.91 -11.63 10.38
CA ASP A 255 0.50 -12.01 10.44
C ASP A 255 0.95 -12.67 9.12
N ARG A 256 1.56 -11.84 8.25
CA ARG A 256 2.13 -12.25 6.97
C ARG A 256 3.58 -12.77 7.09
N THR A 257 4.07 -13.05 8.29
CA THR A 257 5.41 -13.63 8.49
C THR A 257 5.49 -15.02 7.86
N LYS A 258 6.65 -15.38 7.30
CA LYS A 258 6.84 -16.68 6.63
C LYS A 258 6.54 -17.85 7.55
N GLY A 259 5.82 -18.85 7.03
CA GLY A 259 5.39 -20.04 7.77
C GLY A 259 4.16 -19.85 8.67
N LYS A 260 3.55 -18.66 8.71
CA LYS A 260 2.30 -18.39 9.44
C LYS A 260 1.06 -18.75 8.61
N LYS A 261 -0.12 -18.72 9.23
CA LYS A 261 -1.42 -19.12 8.63
C LYS A 261 -1.67 -18.41 7.30
N LEU A 262 -1.44 -17.09 7.21
CA LEU A 262 -1.61 -16.33 5.96
C LEU A 262 -0.62 -16.76 4.87
N ASP A 263 0.67 -16.93 5.19
CA ASP A 263 1.71 -17.31 4.21
C ASP A 263 1.52 -18.74 3.69
N VAL A 264 1.22 -19.68 4.59
CA VAL A 264 0.92 -21.08 4.27
C VAL A 264 -0.40 -21.18 3.48
N GLY A 265 -1.45 -20.45 3.90
CA GLY A 265 -2.74 -20.39 3.22
C GLY A 265 -2.63 -19.79 1.82
N PHE A 266 -1.89 -18.69 1.65
CA PHE A 266 -1.66 -18.05 0.35
C PHE A 266 -0.86 -18.95 -0.59
N SER A 267 0.21 -19.60 -0.08
CA SER A 267 1.00 -20.56 -0.86
C SER A 267 0.15 -21.78 -1.27
N GLY A 268 -0.69 -22.30 -0.37
CA GLY A 268 -1.63 -23.38 -0.65
C GLY A 268 -2.72 -22.99 -1.64
N THR A 269 -3.23 -21.75 -1.59
CA THR A 269 -4.23 -21.22 -2.53
C THR A 269 -3.63 -21.03 -3.91
N THR A 270 -2.43 -20.44 -3.98
CA THR A 270 -1.66 -20.26 -5.23
C THR A 270 -1.44 -21.58 -5.96
N LYS A 271 -1.02 -22.63 -5.23
CA LYS A 271 -0.83 -23.97 -5.81
C LYS A 271 -2.12 -24.55 -6.38
N GLN A 272 -3.23 -24.49 -5.63
CA GLN A 272 -4.52 -25.02 -6.08
C GLN A 272 -5.09 -24.26 -7.27
N TRP A 273 -4.89 -22.95 -7.32
CA TRP A 273 -5.29 -22.12 -8.44
C TRP A 273 -4.55 -22.52 -9.72
N GLU A 274 -3.23 -22.70 -9.64
CA GLU A 274 -2.41 -23.13 -10.78
C GLU A 274 -2.74 -24.56 -11.22
N GLU A 275 -3.00 -25.47 -10.28
CA GLU A 275 -3.48 -26.84 -10.57
C GLU A 275 -4.84 -26.81 -11.29
N ALA A 276 -5.81 -26.04 -10.79
CA ALA A 276 -7.18 -26.02 -11.30
C ALA A 276 -7.36 -25.25 -12.61
N PHE A 277 -6.63 -24.14 -12.80
CA PHE A 277 -6.86 -23.20 -13.91
C PHE A 277 -5.66 -22.99 -14.83
N GLY A 278 -4.47 -23.51 -14.48
CA GLY A 278 -3.26 -23.38 -15.31
C GLY A 278 -2.75 -21.94 -15.49
N THR A 279 -3.25 -20.99 -14.70
CA THR A 279 -2.92 -19.56 -14.69
C THR A 279 -2.34 -19.15 -13.33
N ARG A 280 -1.78 -17.94 -13.22
CA ARG A 280 -1.16 -17.48 -11.97
C ARG A 280 -2.14 -16.81 -11.02
N TYR A 281 -1.99 -17.13 -9.73
CA TYR A 281 -2.84 -16.56 -8.70
C TYR A 281 -2.42 -15.15 -8.28
N TRP A 282 -1.12 -14.89 -8.20
CA TRP A 282 -0.61 -13.53 -8.01
C TRP A 282 -0.97 -12.66 -9.23
N LYS A 283 -1.21 -11.36 -9.01
CA LYS A 283 -1.55 -10.41 -10.07
C LYS A 283 -1.05 -9.01 -9.72
N ALA A 284 -0.50 -8.30 -10.70
CA ALA A 284 0.01 -6.94 -10.52
C ALA A 284 -1.11 -6.02 -10.02
N GLY A 285 -0.77 -5.13 -9.09
CA GLY A 285 -1.73 -4.25 -8.43
C GLY A 285 -2.67 -4.90 -7.40
N ALA A 286 -2.72 -6.23 -7.28
CA ALA A 286 -3.58 -6.98 -6.35
C ALA A 286 -2.83 -7.57 -5.13
N MET A 287 -1.51 -7.40 -5.08
CA MET A 287 -0.65 -7.89 -3.99
C MET A 287 -0.57 -6.88 -2.83
N HIS A 288 -0.26 -7.38 -1.63
CA HIS A 288 -0.11 -6.57 -0.42
C HIS A 288 0.87 -5.40 -0.58
N ARG A 289 0.43 -4.16 -0.29
CA ARG A 289 1.19 -2.91 -0.49
C ARG A 289 2.20 -2.60 0.63
N GLY A 290 2.27 -3.46 1.66
CA GLY A 290 2.89 -3.17 2.96
C GLY A 290 1.86 -2.62 3.94
N SER A 291 2.30 -2.28 5.16
CA SER A 291 1.49 -1.55 6.13
C SER A 291 1.03 -0.21 5.56
N ALA A 292 -0.12 0.29 6.04
CA ALA A 292 -0.52 1.67 5.81
C ALA A 292 0.49 2.61 6.49
N PRO A 293 0.89 3.72 5.85
CA PRO A 293 1.84 4.66 6.44
C PRO A 293 1.18 5.46 7.56
N CYS A 294 2.00 5.96 8.48
CA CYS A 294 1.49 6.71 9.63
C CYS A 294 0.91 8.07 9.19
N PRO A 295 -0.28 8.48 9.68
CA PRO A 295 -0.77 9.82 9.44
C PRO A 295 0.14 10.85 10.12
N VAL A 296 0.30 12.02 9.50
CA VAL A 296 1.13 13.12 10.04
C VAL A 296 0.41 13.94 11.13
N THR A 297 -0.88 13.71 11.32
CA THR A 297 -1.72 14.31 12.37
C THR A 297 -2.80 13.32 12.79
N THR A 298 -3.23 13.37 14.06
CA THR A 298 -4.41 12.64 14.56
C THR A 298 -5.69 13.49 14.50
N THR A 299 -5.56 14.81 14.44
CA THR A 299 -6.70 15.73 14.31
C THR A 299 -6.95 16.10 12.85
N PRO A 300 -8.20 16.04 12.36
CA PRO A 300 -8.53 16.42 10.98
C PRO A 300 -8.39 17.93 10.77
N TYR A 301 -7.88 18.33 9.62
CA TYR A 301 -7.79 19.73 9.23
C TYR A 301 -9.19 20.36 9.06
N LYS A 302 -9.41 21.51 9.73
CA LYS A 302 -10.64 22.30 9.59
C LYS A 302 -10.41 23.43 8.57
N SER A 303 -11.19 23.44 7.48
CA SER A 303 -11.05 24.35 6.33
C SER A 303 -11.33 25.84 6.61
N SER A 304 -11.58 26.25 7.85
CA SER A 304 -11.99 27.61 8.23
C SER A 304 -10.86 28.67 8.18
N MET A 305 -9.79 28.39 7.43
CA MET A 305 -8.57 29.20 7.38
C MET A 305 -8.12 29.49 5.93
N MET A 306 -9.09 29.58 5.01
CA MET A 306 -8.86 30.02 3.64
C MET A 306 -8.93 31.56 3.54
N SER A 307 -7.87 32.17 3.01
CA SER A 307 -7.92 33.55 2.52
C SER A 307 -8.80 33.62 1.26
N LYS A 308 -9.61 34.68 1.13
CA LYS A 308 -10.46 34.92 -0.06
C LYS A 308 -9.64 34.89 -1.36
N ASP A 309 -10.33 34.51 -2.44
CA ASP A 309 -9.76 34.22 -3.76
C ASP A 309 -8.66 35.19 -4.22
N VAL A 310 -7.42 34.71 -4.19
CA VAL A 310 -6.35 35.23 -5.05
C VAL A 310 -6.47 34.48 -6.38
N VAL A 311 -6.89 35.20 -7.43
CA VAL A 311 -6.92 34.64 -8.80
C VAL A 311 -5.49 34.23 -9.17
N ALA A 312 -5.25 32.92 -9.26
CA ALA A 312 -3.94 32.39 -9.58
C ALA A 312 -3.59 32.72 -11.04
N SER A 313 -2.48 33.43 -11.27
CA SER A 313 -1.92 33.55 -12.60
C SER A 313 -1.33 32.20 -13.01
N THR A 314 -1.83 31.60 -14.08
CA THR A 314 -1.27 30.35 -14.64
C THR A 314 0.07 30.58 -15.36
N GLU A 315 0.61 31.80 -15.36
CA GLU A 315 1.85 32.13 -16.07
C GLU A 315 3.09 31.44 -15.48
N TYR A 316 3.16 31.24 -14.16
CA TYR A 316 4.31 30.54 -13.56
C TYR A 316 4.28 29.03 -13.82
N GLN A 317 3.10 28.42 -14.01
CA GLN A 317 2.99 27.01 -14.43
C GLN A 317 3.50 26.80 -15.87
N LYS A 318 3.47 27.83 -16.72
CA LYS A 318 4.07 27.79 -18.07
C LYS A 318 5.61 27.87 -18.06
N VAL A 319 6.24 28.09 -16.90
CA VAL A 319 7.71 28.13 -16.77
C VAL A 319 8.33 26.74 -16.94
N LEU A 320 7.61 25.70 -16.51
CA LEU A 320 8.02 24.29 -16.62
C LEU A 320 6.82 23.41 -16.98
N GLN A 321 6.79 22.93 -18.23
CA GLN A 321 5.94 21.82 -18.63
C GLN A 321 6.81 20.57 -18.83
N LEU A 322 6.42 19.48 -18.19
CA LEU A 322 7.04 18.16 -18.36
C LEU A 322 6.11 17.27 -19.20
N PRO A 323 6.66 16.34 -20.00
CA PRO A 323 5.85 15.37 -20.71
C PRO A 323 5.20 14.40 -19.72
N GLU A 324 3.89 14.14 -19.88
CA GLU A 324 3.20 13.12 -19.09
C GLU A 324 3.77 11.73 -19.38
N VAL A 325 4.53 11.18 -18.42
CA VAL A 325 4.99 9.78 -18.48
C VAL A 325 3.98 8.88 -17.78
N LYS A 326 3.63 7.76 -18.42
CA LYS A 326 2.80 6.70 -17.84
C LYS A 326 3.66 5.50 -17.45
N PHE A 327 3.31 4.84 -16.35
CA PHE A 327 3.96 3.61 -15.91
C PHE A 327 2.92 2.51 -15.64
N VAL A 328 3.39 1.26 -15.64
CA VAL A 328 2.68 0.08 -15.17
C VAL A 328 3.53 -0.67 -14.14
N GLU A 329 2.90 -1.24 -13.12
CA GLU A 329 3.53 -2.25 -12.27
C GLU A 329 3.42 -3.61 -12.98
N VAL A 330 4.54 -4.33 -13.06
CA VAL A 330 4.66 -5.62 -13.75
C VAL A 330 5.02 -6.70 -12.75
N LEU A 331 4.29 -7.82 -12.79
CA LEU A 331 4.74 -9.10 -12.20
C LEU A 331 5.06 -10.08 -13.33
N LEU A 332 6.26 -10.66 -13.31
CA LEU A 332 6.80 -11.54 -14.36
C LEU A 332 7.41 -12.82 -13.76
N GLU A 333 7.06 -13.98 -14.33
CA GLU A 333 7.64 -15.30 -14.03
C GLU A 333 8.02 -16.01 -15.33
N PHE A 334 9.17 -16.69 -15.34
CA PHE A 334 9.55 -17.65 -16.39
C PHE A 334 9.16 -19.05 -15.93
N VAL A 335 8.20 -19.65 -16.61
CA VAL A 335 7.50 -20.86 -16.15
C VAL A 335 8.24 -22.12 -16.58
N GLU A 336 8.47 -22.25 -17.89
CA GLU A 336 8.91 -23.49 -18.51
C GLU A 336 9.72 -23.16 -19.77
N VAL A 337 10.64 -24.05 -20.15
CA VAL A 337 11.40 -23.95 -21.41
C VAL A 337 11.40 -25.31 -22.11
N ARG A 338 11.15 -25.31 -23.43
CA ARG A 338 11.03 -26.51 -24.27
C ARG A 338 12.06 -26.53 -25.39
N ASN A 339 12.31 -27.73 -25.92
CA ASN A 339 13.25 -28.01 -27.01
C ASN A 339 14.70 -27.55 -26.75
N LEU A 340 15.13 -27.55 -25.48
CA LEU A 340 16.52 -27.27 -25.11
C LEU A 340 17.49 -28.26 -25.79
N PRO A 341 18.62 -27.78 -26.35
CA PRO A 341 19.69 -28.67 -26.82
C PRO A 341 20.31 -29.48 -25.68
N GLU A 342 20.87 -30.64 -26.02
CA GLU A 342 21.51 -31.53 -25.04
C GLU A 342 22.71 -30.85 -24.36
N GLY A 343 22.96 -31.19 -23.10
CA GLY A 343 24.02 -30.59 -22.27
C GLY A 343 23.63 -29.31 -21.50
N HIS A 344 22.46 -28.70 -21.75
CA HIS A 344 22.03 -27.45 -21.11
C HIS A 344 21.00 -27.59 -19.97
N LYS A 345 20.69 -28.81 -19.50
CA LYS A 345 19.70 -29.04 -18.43
C LYS A 345 20.23 -28.59 -17.06
N GLY A 346 19.43 -27.87 -16.28
CA GLY A 346 19.72 -27.52 -14.88
C GLY A 346 20.63 -26.31 -14.66
N SER A 347 21.06 -25.60 -15.71
CA SER A 347 21.98 -24.45 -15.60
C SER A 347 21.48 -23.17 -16.29
N LEU A 348 20.17 -23.02 -16.38
CA LEU A 348 19.49 -21.99 -17.17
C LEU A 348 18.87 -20.89 -16.32
N PHE A 349 18.87 -19.69 -16.87
CA PHE A 349 18.19 -18.52 -16.34
C PHE A 349 17.85 -17.59 -17.50
N VAL A 350 16.89 -16.69 -17.29
CA VAL A 350 16.54 -15.67 -18.26
C VAL A 350 17.03 -14.33 -17.74
N SER A 351 17.75 -13.59 -18.59
CA SER A 351 17.99 -12.17 -18.34
C SER A 351 16.91 -11.36 -19.04
N PHE A 352 16.44 -10.29 -18.40
CA PHE A 352 15.38 -9.45 -18.95
C PHE A 352 15.69 -7.96 -18.80
N SER A 353 15.37 -7.20 -19.84
CA SER A 353 15.47 -5.74 -19.91
C SER A 353 14.29 -5.21 -20.75
N LYS A 354 14.14 -3.90 -20.92
CA LYS A 354 13.45 -3.39 -22.12
C LYS A 354 14.43 -3.32 -23.30
N THR A 355 13.91 -3.28 -24.52
CA THR A 355 14.69 -3.05 -25.75
C THR A 355 15.26 -1.64 -25.81
N GLN A 356 14.46 -0.66 -25.40
CA GLN A 356 14.90 0.70 -25.08
C GLN A 356 14.71 0.93 -23.58
N HIS A 357 15.74 1.43 -22.91
CA HIS A 357 15.67 1.76 -21.48
C HIS A 357 14.68 2.92 -21.27
N ASP A 358 13.86 2.78 -20.23
CA ASP A 358 12.96 3.83 -19.77
C ASP A 358 13.31 4.29 -18.35
N LEU A 359 12.59 5.30 -17.87
CA LEU A 359 12.83 5.93 -16.56
C LEU A 359 12.82 4.92 -15.40
N PHE A 360 11.88 3.98 -15.40
CA PHE A 360 11.66 3.04 -14.29
C PHE A 360 12.47 1.74 -14.46
N PHE A 361 12.90 1.40 -15.69
CA PHE A 361 13.49 0.12 -16.05
C PHE A 361 14.73 0.22 -16.95
N HIS A 362 15.74 0.92 -16.44
CA HIS A 362 17.06 1.06 -17.05
C HIS A 362 18.04 -0.11 -16.80
N ALA A 363 17.74 -1.00 -15.84
CA ALA A 363 18.68 -2.06 -15.41
C ALA A 363 18.26 -3.46 -15.90
N LYS A 364 19.15 -4.14 -16.63
CA LYS A 364 19.00 -5.56 -17.00
C LYS A 364 19.04 -6.45 -15.76
N ARG A 365 18.00 -7.28 -15.57
CA ARG A 365 17.83 -8.19 -14.42
C ARG A 365 17.94 -9.66 -14.87
N ARG A 366 17.95 -10.58 -13.91
CA ARG A 366 18.00 -12.04 -14.13
C ARG A 366 17.01 -12.74 -13.20
N LEU A 367 16.35 -13.78 -13.69
CA LEU A 367 15.42 -14.64 -12.93
C LEU A 367 15.64 -16.11 -13.32
N SER A 368 15.39 -17.06 -12.41
CA SER A 368 15.38 -18.48 -12.76
C SER A 368 14.11 -18.88 -13.50
N ILE A 369 14.12 -20.06 -14.12
CA ILE A 369 12.94 -20.67 -14.77
C ILE A 369 12.37 -21.71 -13.80
N LEU A 370 11.09 -21.62 -13.45
CA LEU A 370 10.44 -22.50 -12.45
C LEU A 370 10.71 -23.99 -12.73
N SER A 371 10.53 -24.43 -13.99
CA SER A 371 10.77 -25.83 -14.40
C SER A 371 12.23 -26.30 -14.27
N GLN A 372 13.19 -25.40 -14.05
CA GLN A 372 14.62 -25.70 -13.90
C GLN A 372 15.10 -25.50 -12.46
N SER A 373 14.62 -24.47 -11.75
CA SER A 373 15.01 -24.22 -10.35
C SER A 373 14.19 -25.00 -9.31
N GLY A 374 12.96 -25.41 -9.63
CA GLY A 374 12.00 -25.93 -8.64
C GLY A 374 11.47 -24.85 -7.68
N GLU A 375 12.27 -23.81 -7.38
CA GLU A 375 11.82 -22.59 -6.72
C GLU A 375 11.05 -21.69 -7.69
N LYS A 376 9.89 -21.18 -7.22
CA LYS A 376 9.15 -20.09 -7.86
C LYS A 376 9.81 -18.75 -7.54
N GLN A 377 10.07 -17.96 -8.58
CA GLN A 377 10.58 -16.60 -8.46
C GLN A 377 9.74 -15.69 -9.35
N VAL A 378 9.19 -14.62 -8.78
CA VAL A 378 8.41 -13.60 -9.49
C VAL A 378 9.14 -12.27 -9.37
N ALA A 379 9.44 -11.65 -10.51
CA ALA A 379 10.00 -10.30 -10.55
C ALA A 379 8.86 -9.27 -10.44
N CYS A 380 9.01 -8.31 -9.53
CA CYS A 380 8.16 -7.13 -9.42
C CYS A 380 8.97 -5.89 -9.83
N PHE A 381 8.44 -5.09 -10.76
CA PHE A 381 9.08 -3.86 -11.23
C PHE A 381 8.05 -2.88 -11.83
N GLN A 382 8.50 -1.66 -12.11
CA GLN A 382 7.75 -0.66 -12.87
C GLN A 382 8.46 -0.42 -14.21
N CYS A 383 7.70 -0.12 -15.26
CA CYS A 383 8.20 0.32 -16.56
C CYS A 383 7.12 1.15 -17.28
N GLU A 384 7.51 1.90 -18.31
CA GLU A 384 6.56 2.52 -19.22
C GLU A 384 5.82 1.46 -20.04
N PRO A 385 4.52 1.65 -20.37
CA PRO A 385 3.70 0.71 -21.15
C PRO A 385 4.06 0.64 -22.64
N THR A 386 5.17 1.26 -23.05
CA THR A 386 5.66 1.44 -24.42
C THR A 386 6.79 0.44 -24.75
N GLY A 387 7.01 0.17 -26.03
CA GLY A 387 8.12 -0.69 -26.49
C GLY A 387 7.98 -2.15 -26.04
N GLU A 388 9.12 -2.85 -25.88
CA GLU A 388 9.12 -4.30 -25.61
C GLU A 388 9.98 -4.68 -24.41
N LEU A 389 9.55 -5.73 -23.70
CA LEU A 389 10.40 -6.49 -22.79
C LEU A 389 11.22 -7.51 -23.58
N LEU A 390 12.54 -7.44 -23.50
CA LEU A 390 13.49 -8.38 -24.09
C LEU A 390 13.83 -9.48 -23.08
N PHE A 391 13.83 -10.73 -23.54
CA PHE A 391 14.17 -11.92 -22.76
C PHE A 391 15.30 -12.69 -23.44
N GLU A 392 16.45 -12.78 -22.77
CA GLU A 392 17.61 -13.56 -23.22
C GLU A 392 17.70 -14.85 -22.42
N LEU A 393 17.52 -16.00 -23.09
CA LEU A 393 17.74 -17.31 -22.50
C LEU A 393 19.24 -17.59 -22.46
N ILE A 394 19.79 -17.82 -21.26
CA ILE A 394 21.22 -17.98 -21.07
C ILE A 394 21.50 -19.27 -20.29
N SER A 395 22.49 -20.02 -20.75
CA SER A 395 23.01 -21.21 -20.07
C SER A 395 24.37 -20.93 -19.43
N HIS A 396 24.61 -21.60 -18.30
CA HIS A 396 25.91 -21.71 -17.68
C HIS A 396 26.52 -23.09 -17.98
N SER A 397 27.65 -23.13 -18.68
CA SER A 397 28.42 -24.36 -18.87
C SER A 397 29.32 -24.61 -17.65
N PRO A 398 29.27 -25.80 -17.01
CA PRO A 398 30.22 -26.13 -15.95
C PRO A 398 31.62 -26.31 -16.56
N SER A 399 32.52 -25.37 -16.29
CA SER A 399 33.93 -25.47 -16.68
C SER A 399 34.69 -26.39 -15.72
N HIS A 400 35.44 -27.37 -16.24
CA HIS A 400 36.35 -28.21 -15.43
C HIS A 400 37.53 -27.43 -14.82
N LEU A 401 37.70 -26.14 -15.16
CA LEU A 401 38.72 -25.26 -14.61
C LEU A 401 38.10 -24.31 -13.55
N PRO A 402 38.72 -24.09 -12.37
CA PRO A 402 38.07 -23.42 -11.23
C PRO A 402 37.73 -21.93 -11.39
N MET A 403 38.17 -21.26 -12.47
CA MET A 403 38.34 -19.79 -12.50
C MET A 403 37.68 -19.04 -13.67
N LYS A 404 36.97 -19.70 -14.61
CA LYS A 404 36.23 -19.01 -15.69
C LYS A 404 34.85 -19.64 -15.96
N LYS A 405 33.84 -19.15 -15.23
CA LYS A 405 32.42 -19.39 -15.55
C LYS A 405 32.11 -18.76 -16.91
N THR A 406 31.74 -19.56 -17.91
CA THR A 406 31.30 -19.07 -19.22
C THR A 406 29.77 -19.07 -19.28
N TYR A 407 29.21 -17.90 -19.53
CA TYR A 407 27.78 -17.72 -19.79
C TYR A 407 27.57 -17.65 -21.30
N LYS A 408 26.66 -18.47 -21.85
CA LYS A 408 26.30 -18.47 -23.27
C LYS A 408 24.82 -18.13 -23.42
N THR A 409 24.52 -17.01 -24.06
CA THR A 409 23.16 -16.72 -24.55
C THR A 409 22.82 -17.74 -25.63
N LEU A 410 21.73 -18.49 -25.45
CA LEU A 410 21.23 -19.46 -26.41
C LEU A 410 20.40 -18.77 -27.50
N GLY A 411 19.67 -17.73 -27.12
CA GLY A 411 18.87 -16.90 -28.00
C GLY A 411 18.05 -15.87 -27.22
N SER A 412 17.27 -15.08 -27.93
CA SER A 412 16.39 -14.06 -27.35
C SER A 412 14.98 -14.07 -27.93
N THR A 413 14.04 -13.49 -27.20
CA THR A 413 12.65 -13.27 -27.61
C THR A 413 12.12 -12.02 -26.93
N SER A 414 11.00 -11.46 -27.38
CA SER A 414 10.43 -10.26 -26.77
C SER A 414 8.92 -10.34 -26.56
N PHE A 415 8.41 -9.44 -25.72
CA PHE A 415 6.99 -9.22 -25.50
C PHE A 415 6.70 -7.71 -25.62
N SER A 416 5.99 -7.34 -26.67
CA SER A 416 5.51 -5.98 -26.89
C SER A 416 4.52 -5.57 -25.80
N LEU A 417 4.88 -4.52 -25.05
CA LEU A 417 4.00 -3.90 -24.05
C LEU A 417 2.93 -3.06 -24.76
N GLN A 418 3.32 -2.38 -25.83
CA GLN A 418 2.46 -1.50 -26.59
C GLN A 418 1.28 -2.26 -27.22
N ASP A 419 1.55 -3.37 -27.92
CA ASP A 419 0.50 -4.16 -28.59
C ASP A 419 -0.39 -4.95 -27.60
N PHE A 420 0.08 -5.13 -26.35
CA PHE A 420 -0.67 -5.83 -25.33
C PHE A 420 -1.57 -4.90 -24.49
N LEU A 421 -1.10 -3.69 -24.21
CA LEU A 421 -1.79 -2.72 -23.36
C LEU A 421 -2.62 -1.70 -24.15
N ILE A 422 -2.46 -1.63 -25.48
CA ILE A 422 -3.18 -0.71 -26.37
C ILE A 422 -3.78 -1.50 -27.55
N PRO A 423 -5.11 -1.62 -27.66
CA PRO A 423 -6.15 -1.16 -26.73
C PRO A 423 -6.22 -2.02 -25.45
N LEU A 424 -6.51 -1.36 -24.33
CA LEU A 424 -6.52 -2.00 -23.00
C LEU A 424 -7.73 -2.94 -22.84
N SER A 425 -7.52 -4.23 -23.11
CA SER A 425 -8.55 -5.27 -23.04
C SER A 425 -8.25 -6.37 -22.02
N LYS A 426 -6.97 -6.61 -21.71
CA LYS A 426 -6.49 -7.59 -20.73
C LYS A 426 -5.32 -7.03 -19.94
N LEU A 427 -5.12 -7.56 -18.74
CA LEU A 427 -4.06 -7.14 -17.81
C LEU A 427 -3.11 -8.28 -17.44
N ASP A 428 -3.30 -9.47 -18.01
CA ASP A 428 -2.42 -10.62 -17.79
C ASP A 428 -2.38 -11.55 -19.01
N ALA A 429 -1.26 -12.22 -19.18
CA ALA A 429 -1.00 -13.15 -20.26
C ALA A 429 -0.03 -14.25 -19.83
N GLU A 430 -0.34 -15.49 -20.20
CA GLU A 430 0.59 -16.61 -20.12
C GLU A 430 0.78 -17.17 -21.55
N LYS A 431 1.99 -17.00 -22.10
CA LYS A 431 2.29 -17.27 -23.52
C LYS A 431 3.56 -18.09 -23.67
N TRP A 432 3.58 -18.95 -24.70
CA TRP A 432 4.82 -19.48 -25.26
C TRP A 432 5.37 -18.49 -26.27
N LEU A 433 6.64 -18.13 -26.11
CA LEU A 433 7.39 -17.27 -27.02
C LEU A 433 8.52 -18.09 -27.67
N GLU A 434 8.70 -17.95 -28.97
CA GLU A 434 9.80 -18.57 -29.70
C GLU A 434 11.11 -17.82 -29.43
N VAL A 435 12.17 -18.55 -29.08
CA VAL A 435 13.48 -18.00 -28.76
C VAL A 435 14.36 -18.09 -30.01
N VAL A 436 14.62 -16.93 -30.61
CA VAL A 436 15.45 -16.79 -31.81
C VAL A 436 16.91 -17.07 -31.44
N PRO A 437 17.58 -18.09 -32.04
CA PRO A 437 18.95 -18.45 -31.66
C PRO A 437 19.98 -17.36 -32.00
N THR A 438 20.98 -17.17 -31.14
CA THR A 438 22.07 -16.19 -31.38
C THR A 438 23.04 -16.61 -32.49
N SER A 439 22.98 -17.86 -32.94
CA SER A 439 23.81 -18.41 -34.02
C SER A 439 22.96 -19.34 -34.89
N GLY A 440 22.94 -19.11 -36.21
CA GLY A 440 22.10 -19.80 -37.19
C GLY A 440 22.46 -21.26 -37.46
N ASN A 441 22.39 -22.12 -36.44
CA ASN A 441 22.41 -23.56 -36.63
C ASN A 441 21.01 -24.04 -37.04
N GLU A 442 20.80 -24.22 -38.34
CA GLU A 442 19.49 -24.51 -38.95
C GLU A 442 18.90 -25.89 -38.58
N ASN A 443 19.66 -26.75 -37.89
CA ASN A 443 19.30 -28.15 -37.63
C ASN A 443 18.75 -28.45 -36.21
N SER A 444 18.40 -27.46 -35.40
CA SER A 444 17.77 -27.67 -34.08
C SER A 444 16.30 -27.23 -34.05
N LYS A 445 15.44 -28.00 -33.39
CA LYS A 445 14.04 -27.62 -33.13
C LYS A 445 13.97 -26.26 -32.42
N PRO A 446 13.03 -25.37 -32.77
CA PRO A 446 12.92 -24.04 -32.15
C PRO A 446 12.71 -24.16 -30.64
N ILE A 447 13.48 -23.38 -29.88
CA ILE A 447 13.41 -23.31 -28.42
C ILE A 447 12.21 -22.42 -28.07
N TYR A 448 11.38 -22.86 -27.11
CA TYR A 448 10.24 -22.06 -26.64
C TYR A 448 10.36 -21.74 -25.15
N LEU A 449 10.06 -20.50 -24.78
CA LEU A 449 10.03 -20.00 -23.41
C LEU A 449 8.59 -19.65 -23.02
N ARG A 450 8.08 -20.25 -21.94
CA ARG A 450 6.77 -19.90 -21.37
C ARG A 450 6.93 -18.79 -20.34
N ILE A 451 6.32 -17.66 -20.60
CA ILE A 451 6.22 -16.55 -19.66
C ILE A 451 4.83 -16.47 -19.05
N ALA A 452 4.74 -16.06 -17.79
CA ALA A 452 3.52 -15.54 -17.18
C ALA A 452 3.78 -14.09 -16.77
N VAL A 453 2.94 -13.16 -17.23
CA VAL A 453 3.09 -11.72 -16.98
C VAL A 453 1.75 -11.08 -16.64
N SER A 454 1.74 -10.13 -15.71
CA SER A 454 0.57 -9.31 -15.40
C SER A 454 0.96 -7.86 -15.15
N PHE A 455 0.01 -6.96 -15.39
CA PHE A 455 0.18 -5.51 -15.42
C PHE A 455 -0.93 -4.82 -14.60
N THR A 456 -0.63 -3.65 -14.04
CA THR A 456 -1.68 -2.67 -13.68
C THR A 456 -2.20 -1.97 -14.92
N VAL A 457 -3.34 -1.29 -14.78
CA VAL A 457 -3.74 -0.23 -15.72
C VAL A 457 -2.63 0.85 -15.74
N PRO A 458 -2.25 1.40 -16.92
CA PRO A 458 -1.29 2.49 -17.00
C PRO A 458 -1.73 3.71 -16.17
N ALA A 459 -0.85 4.19 -15.30
CA ALA A 459 -1.07 5.34 -14.43
C ALA A 459 -0.03 6.44 -14.71
N LEU A 460 -0.37 7.71 -14.43
CA LEU A 460 0.58 8.81 -14.53
C LEU A 460 1.68 8.67 -13.48
N ALA A 461 2.93 8.88 -13.90
CA ALA A 461 4.11 8.84 -13.06
C ALA A 461 4.25 10.11 -12.20
N GLN A 462 5.14 10.03 -11.21
CA GLN A 462 5.58 11.19 -10.44
C GLN A 462 6.83 11.77 -11.11
N HIS A 463 6.94 13.09 -11.15
CA HIS A 463 8.10 13.77 -11.70
C HIS A 463 9.26 13.72 -10.69
N ALA A 464 10.40 13.14 -11.05
CA ALA A 464 11.61 13.25 -10.24
C ALA A 464 12.70 14.06 -10.96
N LEU A 465 13.42 14.85 -10.18
CA LEU A 465 14.33 15.89 -10.66
C LEU A 465 15.60 15.87 -9.82
N HIS A 466 16.71 16.31 -10.41
CA HIS A 466 17.99 16.44 -9.71
C HIS A 466 18.56 17.85 -9.85
N MET A 467 19.06 18.39 -8.75
CA MET A 467 19.70 19.70 -8.68
C MET A 467 21.23 19.56 -8.77
N VAL A 468 21.80 19.89 -9.93
CA VAL A 468 23.23 19.79 -10.22
C VAL A 468 23.86 21.18 -10.22
N ARG A 469 24.77 21.44 -9.27
CA ARG A 469 25.50 22.72 -9.21
C ARG A 469 26.61 22.77 -10.27
N SER A 470 26.76 23.91 -10.95
CA SER A 470 27.95 24.18 -11.77
C SER A 470 29.19 24.19 -10.87
N ARG A 471 30.06 23.18 -10.99
CA ARG A 471 31.37 23.20 -10.29
C ARG A 471 32.27 24.25 -10.96
N PRO A 472 33.06 25.03 -10.20
CA PRO A 472 34.20 25.71 -10.77
C PRO A 472 35.15 24.67 -11.36
N LEU A 473 35.66 24.89 -12.58
CA LEU A 473 36.72 24.05 -13.11
C LEU A 473 37.92 24.10 -12.17
N SER A 474 38.34 22.94 -11.66
CA SER A 474 39.57 22.82 -10.88
C SER A 474 40.73 23.30 -11.73
N LYS A 475 41.52 24.26 -11.23
CA LYS A 475 42.73 24.74 -11.91
C LYS A 475 43.84 23.69 -11.83
N SER A 476 43.76 22.67 -12.67
CA SER A 476 44.88 21.76 -12.94
C SER A 476 44.86 21.25 -14.38
N SER A 477 46.01 21.41 -15.04
CA SER A 477 46.39 20.98 -16.40
C SER A 477 45.95 21.81 -17.61
N CYS A 478 46.95 22.08 -18.45
CA CYS A 478 46.96 22.47 -19.87
C CYS A 478 46.69 23.94 -20.26
N PHE A 479 47.73 24.53 -20.85
CA PHE A 479 47.78 25.89 -21.41
C PHE A 479 47.10 25.98 -22.77
N LEU A 480 46.13 26.89 -22.93
CA LEU A 480 45.83 27.58 -24.19
C LEU A 480 45.27 28.98 -23.88
N PRO A 481 45.79 30.08 -24.47
CA PRO A 481 45.22 31.41 -24.31
C PRO A 481 44.37 31.81 -25.53
N PHE A 482 43.03 31.82 -25.40
CA PHE A 482 42.17 32.58 -26.32
C PHE A 482 40.97 33.22 -25.60
N LEU A 483 40.43 34.27 -26.23
CA LEU A 483 39.59 35.30 -25.61
C LEU A 483 38.20 34.80 -25.16
N GLY A 484 37.77 35.29 -23.99
CA GLY A 484 36.40 35.19 -23.50
C GLY A 484 36.31 35.51 -22.00
N LYS A 485 35.94 36.75 -21.64
CA LYS A 485 35.75 37.15 -20.22
C LYS A 485 34.36 36.73 -19.72
N ASP A 486 34.13 35.44 -19.51
CA ASP A 486 32.97 34.99 -18.73
C ASP A 486 33.30 35.08 -17.23
N GLN A 487 33.12 36.27 -16.64
CA GLN A 487 33.21 36.45 -15.19
C GLN A 487 31.96 35.92 -14.44
N ASP A 488 30.89 35.59 -15.17
CA ASP A 488 29.57 35.23 -14.67
C ASP A 488 29.32 33.72 -14.48
N ALA A 489 30.33 32.87 -14.70
CA ALA A 489 30.25 31.41 -14.48
C ALA A 489 30.13 31.00 -12.99
N LYS A 490 29.63 31.87 -12.11
CA LYS A 490 29.59 31.70 -10.65
C LYS A 490 28.18 31.45 -10.13
N ASN A 491 27.99 30.27 -9.54
CA ASN A 491 26.86 29.87 -8.68
C ASN A 491 25.49 29.64 -9.34
N PHE A 492 25.44 28.97 -10.50
CA PHE A 492 24.19 28.37 -10.97
C PHE A 492 23.98 26.95 -10.41
N THR A 493 22.73 26.62 -10.11
CA THR A 493 22.27 25.24 -9.89
C THR A 493 21.30 24.88 -10.99
N HIS A 494 21.64 23.89 -11.82
CA HIS A 494 20.78 23.43 -12.90
C HIS A 494 19.85 22.34 -12.36
N VAL A 495 18.56 22.47 -12.63
CA VAL A 495 17.58 21.40 -12.41
C VAL A 495 17.50 20.59 -13.69
N ILE A 496 17.78 19.29 -13.59
CA ILE A 496 17.63 18.31 -14.67
C ILE A 496 16.47 17.37 -14.33
N ASP A 497 15.79 16.86 -15.35
CA ASP A 497 14.90 15.72 -15.22
C ASP A 497 15.68 14.38 -15.19
N GLU A 498 14.95 13.27 -15.02
CA GLU A 498 15.51 11.91 -15.02
C GLU A 498 16.22 11.51 -16.33
N THR A 499 15.92 12.17 -17.46
CA THR A 499 16.62 11.95 -18.75
C THR A 499 17.97 12.67 -18.81
N GLY A 500 18.29 13.49 -17.80
CA GLY A 500 19.44 14.40 -17.79
C GLY A 500 19.18 15.72 -18.51
N THR A 501 17.95 15.97 -18.96
CA THR A 501 17.62 17.19 -19.70
C THR A 501 17.47 18.37 -18.74
N LYS A 502 18.28 19.42 -18.93
CA LYS A 502 18.23 20.66 -18.14
C LYS A 502 16.93 21.42 -18.38
N LEU A 503 16.14 21.58 -17.32
CA LEU A 503 14.86 22.29 -17.32
C LEU A 503 15.03 23.79 -17.06
N ILE A 504 15.69 24.13 -15.96
CA ILE A 504 15.85 25.51 -15.47
C ILE A 504 17.20 25.67 -14.75
N SER A 505 17.86 26.81 -14.91
CA SER A 505 18.95 27.24 -14.01
C SER A 505 18.36 28.06 -12.87
N LEU A 506 18.78 27.79 -11.64
CA LEU A 506 18.49 28.59 -10.46
C LEU A 506 19.73 29.36 -10.02
N GLN A 507 19.54 30.60 -9.60
CA GLN A 507 20.59 31.44 -9.00
C GLN A 507 20.02 32.15 -7.77
N MET A 508 20.84 32.25 -6.72
CA MET A 508 20.55 33.10 -5.56
C MET A 508 21.19 34.47 -5.82
N ARG A 509 20.39 35.51 -6.00
CA ARG A 509 20.87 36.89 -6.06
C ARG A 509 20.98 37.44 -4.64
N HIS A 510 22.12 38.03 -4.35
CA HIS A 510 22.34 38.85 -3.17
C HIS A 510 22.43 40.31 -3.62
N PRO A 511 21.94 41.28 -2.84
CA PRO A 511 22.06 42.67 -3.19
C PRO A 511 23.54 43.07 -3.09
N GLU A 512 23.99 43.91 -4.03
CA GLU A 512 25.30 44.54 -3.93
C GLU A 512 25.36 45.41 -2.66
N LYS A 513 26.57 45.61 -2.11
CA LYS A 513 26.76 46.35 -0.86
C LYS A 513 26.32 47.81 -1.00
N ALA A 514 25.07 48.10 -0.68
CA ALA A 514 24.59 49.46 -0.44
C ALA A 514 25.32 50.08 0.77
N ASN A 515 25.42 51.41 0.79
CA ASN A 515 26.19 52.16 1.78
C ASN A 515 25.86 51.77 3.24
N PRO A 516 26.86 51.76 4.16
CA PRO A 516 26.72 51.28 5.54
C PRO A 516 25.95 52.24 6.48
N ARG A 517 24.94 52.94 5.96
CA ARG A 517 24.12 53.94 6.70
C ARG A 517 22.61 53.72 6.56
N ALA A 518 22.17 52.57 6.04
CA ALA A 518 20.76 52.20 6.01
C ALA A 518 20.56 50.82 6.64
N ASN A 519 19.77 50.74 7.71
CA ASN A 519 19.30 49.48 8.32
C ASN A 519 18.24 48.83 7.42
N THR A 520 18.61 48.50 6.20
CA THR A 520 17.74 47.85 5.21
C THR A 520 17.98 46.35 5.26
N ILE A 521 16.95 45.57 5.61
CA ILE A 521 17.01 44.11 5.60
C ILE A 521 17.43 43.64 4.20
N LEU A 522 18.52 42.86 4.14
CA LEU A 522 19.13 42.38 2.89
C LEU A 522 18.19 41.41 2.16
N LYS A 523 17.37 41.94 1.24
CA LYS A 523 16.49 41.14 0.37
C LYS A 523 17.31 40.20 -0.52
N LYS A 524 17.08 38.89 -0.39
CA LYS A 524 17.59 37.84 -1.29
C LYS A 524 16.51 37.47 -2.30
N GLU A 525 16.91 37.14 -3.52
CA GLU A 525 16.00 36.71 -4.58
C GLU A 525 16.47 35.35 -5.16
N VAL A 526 15.54 34.45 -5.44
CA VAL A 526 15.79 33.24 -6.23
C VAL A 526 15.30 33.48 -7.64
N ILE A 527 16.19 33.28 -8.60
CA ILE A 527 15.94 33.57 -10.02
C ILE A 527 16.01 32.27 -10.82
N GLY A 528 14.97 32.03 -11.60
CA GLY A 528 14.89 30.96 -12.59
C GLY A 528 15.25 31.48 -13.98
N ILE A 529 16.08 30.73 -14.70
CA ILE A 529 16.38 30.96 -16.12
C ILE A 529 16.03 29.68 -16.89
N THR A 530 14.99 29.76 -17.70
CA THR A 530 14.47 28.61 -18.50
C THR A 530 15.37 28.27 -19.69
N LYS A 531 15.12 27.15 -20.37
CA LYS A 531 15.79 26.78 -21.64
C LYS A 531 15.76 27.90 -22.70
N SER A 532 14.70 28.71 -22.75
CA SER A 532 14.56 29.81 -23.72
C SER A 532 15.35 31.06 -23.37
N GLY A 533 16.07 31.07 -22.24
CA GLY A 533 16.73 32.26 -21.71
C GLY A 533 15.80 33.22 -20.99
N LYS A 534 14.47 32.99 -20.96
CA LYS A 534 13.55 33.80 -20.15
C LYS A 534 13.94 33.70 -18.67
N ILE A 535 14.22 34.86 -18.08
CA ILE A 535 14.53 35.06 -16.66
C ILE A 535 13.22 35.40 -15.92
N SER A 536 13.01 34.80 -14.76
CA SER A 536 11.85 35.03 -13.88
C SER A 536 12.27 34.94 -12.41
N THR A 537 11.84 35.89 -11.58
CA THR A 537 11.96 35.77 -10.12
C THR A 537 11.01 34.66 -9.65
N LEU A 538 11.53 33.72 -8.86
CA LEU A 538 10.77 32.58 -8.32
C LEU A 538 10.50 32.73 -6.82
N ALA A 539 11.39 33.42 -6.08
CA ALA A 539 11.16 33.74 -4.68
C ALA A 539 11.89 35.02 -4.24
N GLU A 540 11.35 35.70 -3.24
CA GLU A 540 11.95 36.86 -2.57
C GLU A 540 11.89 36.67 -1.05
N SER A 541 12.97 37.00 -0.33
CA SER A 541 12.95 36.95 1.13
C SER A 541 12.17 38.12 1.71
N VAL A 542 11.15 37.86 2.53
CA VAL A 542 10.28 38.88 3.13
C VAL A 542 10.19 38.64 4.63
N GLY A 543 10.78 39.54 5.43
CA GLY A 543 10.91 39.36 6.88
C GLY A 543 11.74 38.11 7.21
N THR A 544 11.18 37.20 8.01
CA THR A 544 11.78 35.90 8.34
C THR A 544 11.36 34.76 7.39
N GLY A 545 10.53 35.06 6.38
CA GLY A 545 9.99 34.09 5.43
C GLY A 545 10.42 34.33 3.98
N TRP A 546 9.80 33.58 3.07
CA TRP A 546 9.97 33.76 1.63
C TRP A 546 8.60 33.91 0.95
N SER A 547 8.45 34.95 0.14
CA SER A 547 7.39 35.03 -0.87
C SER A 547 7.83 34.25 -2.11
N LEU A 548 6.95 33.43 -2.68
CA LEU A 548 7.22 32.54 -3.80
C LEU A 548 6.20 32.79 -4.92
N MET A 549 6.70 32.81 -6.17
CA MET A 549 5.94 33.04 -7.41
C MET A 549 4.95 34.21 -7.29
N ASP A 550 5.48 35.44 -7.31
CA ASP A 550 4.70 36.69 -7.26
C ASP A 550 3.74 36.78 -6.06
N SER A 551 4.13 36.21 -4.92
CA SER A 551 3.34 36.11 -3.68
C SER A 551 2.11 35.20 -3.75
N HIS A 552 2.02 34.29 -4.72
CA HIS A 552 1.03 33.20 -4.72
C HIS A 552 1.25 32.17 -3.60
N TRP A 553 2.49 32.07 -3.10
CA TRP A 553 2.85 31.22 -1.97
C TRP A 553 3.73 31.97 -0.99
N PHE A 554 3.57 31.71 0.31
CA PHE A 554 4.37 32.32 1.35
C PHE A 554 4.87 31.25 2.33
N LEU A 555 6.19 31.14 2.46
CA LEU A 555 6.86 30.22 3.37
C LEU A 555 7.08 30.91 4.71
N HIS A 556 6.38 30.44 5.74
CA HIS A 556 6.54 30.87 7.13
C HIS A 556 7.33 29.81 7.93
N PRO A 557 8.41 30.19 8.65
CA PRO A 557 8.95 29.35 9.71
C PRO A 557 7.94 29.26 10.86
N LYS A 558 7.83 28.08 11.48
CA LYS A 558 6.89 27.84 12.58
C LYS A 558 7.32 28.62 13.84
N LYS A 559 6.46 29.55 14.31
CA LYS A 559 6.75 30.42 15.47
C LYS A 559 6.70 29.70 16.82
N VAL A 560 5.90 28.64 16.96
CA VAL A 560 5.72 27.87 18.21
C VAL A 560 5.58 26.38 17.89
N PRO A 561 6.29 25.47 18.57
CA PRO A 561 6.21 24.03 18.34
C PRO A 561 4.93 23.40 18.93
N ASN A 562 3.77 23.64 18.29
CA ASN A 562 2.59 22.80 18.53
C ASN A 562 2.82 21.36 18.04
N GLY A 563 2.15 20.40 18.68
CA GLY A 563 2.47 18.96 18.67
C GLY A 563 2.32 18.18 17.35
N ASP A 564 2.06 18.85 16.22
CA ASP A 564 1.94 18.21 14.90
C ASP A 564 3.29 18.12 14.14
N GLY A 565 4.42 18.52 14.73
CA GLY A 565 5.76 18.16 14.24
C GLY A 565 6.24 18.75 12.89
N HIS A 566 5.43 19.55 12.18
CA HIS A 566 5.89 20.28 10.99
C HIS A 566 6.90 21.40 11.35
N LEU A 567 7.79 21.75 10.42
CA LEU A 567 8.84 22.78 10.58
C LEU A 567 8.49 24.11 9.89
N PHE A 568 7.91 24.04 8.69
CA PHE A 568 7.52 25.20 7.90
C PHE A 568 6.09 25.07 7.41
N LEU A 569 5.43 26.20 7.21
CA LEU A 569 4.12 26.31 6.59
C LEU A 569 4.28 27.06 5.26
N LEU A 570 3.89 26.44 4.17
CA LEU A 570 3.78 27.07 2.86
C LEU A 570 2.29 27.36 2.61
N GLN A 571 1.92 28.63 2.76
CA GLN A 571 0.56 29.11 2.62
C GLN A 571 0.34 29.68 1.21
N GLY A 572 -0.66 29.18 0.50
CA GLY A 572 -1.11 29.70 -0.80
C GLY A 572 -2.58 29.40 -1.00
N LYS A 573 -2.99 29.02 -2.22
CA LYS A 573 -4.36 28.53 -2.47
C LYS A 573 -4.72 27.33 -1.57
N ASN A 574 -3.77 26.41 -1.40
CA ASN A 574 -3.91 25.23 -0.54
C ASN A 574 -2.93 25.36 0.64
N MET A 575 -3.15 24.62 1.73
CA MET A 575 -2.23 24.62 2.87
C MET A 575 -1.22 23.47 2.77
N VAL A 576 0.07 23.78 2.59
CA VAL A 576 1.13 22.77 2.55
C VAL A 576 2.03 22.90 3.78
N LYS A 577 2.11 21.85 4.60
CA LYS A 577 3.02 21.78 5.75
C LYS A 577 4.25 20.94 5.39
N LEU A 578 5.41 21.36 5.85
CA LEU A 578 6.68 20.70 5.57
C LEU A 578 7.16 19.93 6.81
N PHE A 579 7.34 18.62 6.65
CA PHE A 579 7.73 17.70 7.71
C PHE A 579 9.14 17.17 7.50
N ARG A 580 9.92 17.06 8.57
CA ARG A 580 11.26 16.43 8.53
C ARG A 580 11.13 14.91 8.37
N GLY A 581 12.02 14.33 7.58
CA GLY A 581 11.99 12.92 7.23
C GLY A 581 10.99 12.57 6.13
N ARG A 582 11.05 11.32 5.71
CA ARG A 582 10.08 10.70 4.82
C ARG A 582 8.79 10.39 5.59
N LYS A 583 7.65 10.88 5.08
CA LYS A 583 6.32 10.74 5.71
C LYS A 583 5.30 10.20 4.73
N LEU A 584 4.21 9.65 5.27
CA LEU A 584 3.12 9.07 4.49
C LEU A 584 3.68 8.01 3.53
N GLU A 585 3.23 8.00 2.27
CA GLU A 585 3.65 7.05 1.24
C GLU A 585 5.14 7.08 0.85
N TYR A 586 5.92 8.07 1.30
CA TYR A 586 7.39 8.07 1.16
C TYR A 586 8.11 7.30 2.28
N GLU A 587 7.41 6.90 3.34
CA GLU A 587 7.98 6.13 4.46
C GLU A 587 8.72 4.87 3.99
N SER A 588 9.92 4.66 4.53
CA SER A 588 10.78 3.55 4.12
C SER A 588 10.14 2.22 4.55
N LYS A 589 9.70 1.43 3.57
CA LYS A 589 8.87 0.24 3.81
C LYS A 589 9.61 -0.90 4.52
N HIS A 590 10.93 -0.95 4.40
CA HIS A 590 11.86 -1.87 5.06
C HIS A 590 13.13 -1.09 5.44
N CYS A 591 13.97 -1.62 6.35
CA CYS A 591 15.19 -0.96 6.82
C CYS A 591 16.26 -0.76 5.73
N GLU A 592 16.04 0.20 4.84
CA GLU A 592 17.10 0.82 4.04
C GLU A 592 18.12 1.39 5.03
N LYS A 593 19.39 0.97 4.88
CA LYS A 593 20.53 1.42 5.71
C LYS A 593 20.36 2.90 6.03
N HIS A 594 20.15 3.24 7.30
CA HIS A 594 19.70 4.56 7.76
C HIS A 594 20.45 5.70 7.06
N LYS A 595 19.91 6.18 5.92
CA LYS A 595 20.08 7.57 5.51
C LYS A 595 19.49 8.38 6.65
N SER A 596 20.17 9.44 7.08
CA SER A 596 19.62 10.24 8.17
C SER A 596 18.30 10.83 7.70
N GLU A 597 17.19 10.49 8.36
CA GLU A 597 15.87 11.08 8.07
C GLU A 597 15.89 12.62 8.22
N GLN A 598 16.93 13.15 8.85
CA GLN A 598 17.24 14.57 8.91
C GLN A 598 17.56 15.22 7.54
N GLU A 599 17.95 14.42 6.53
CA GLU A 599 18.33 14.87 5.17
C GLU A 599 17.11 15.03 4.25
N PHE A 600 15.95 14.48 4.65
CA PHE A 600 14.71 14.50 3.88
C PHE A 600 13.70 15.50 4.44
N MET A 601 12.88 16.06 3.55
CA MET A 601 11.71 16.85 3.91
C MET A 601 10.53 16.50 3.01
N THR A 602 9.41 16.09 3.61
CA THR A 602 8.16 15.77 2.91
C THR A 602 7.23 16.97 2.93
N LEU A 603 6.75 17.38 1.76
CA LEU A 603 5.69 18.38 1.60
C LEU A 603 4.35 17.66 1.65
N VAL A 604 3.50 18.07 2.58
CA VAL A 604 2.18 17.47 2.80
C VAL A 604 1.11 18.54 2.67
N GLU A 605 0.25 18.38 1.67
CA GLU A 605 -0.92 19.23 1.45
C GLU A 605 -2.11 18.77 2.30
N PHE A 606 -2.91 19.71 2.75
CA PHE A 606 -4.15 19.47 3.49
C PHE A 606 -5.30 20.17 2.79
N SER A 607 -6.39 19.42 2.59
CA SER A 607 -7.61 19.85 1.91
C SER A 607 -8.84 19.28 2.65
N ALA A 608 -10.04 19.52 2.13
CA ALA A 608 -11.25 18.84 2.62
C ALA A 608 -11.27 17.36 2.19
N GLU A 609 -10.63 17.05 1.06
CA GLU A 609 -10.49 15.73 0.47
C GLU A 609 -9.41 14.87 1.14
N ASP A 610 -8.40 15.51 1.74
CA ASP A 610 -7.25 14.90 2.42
C ASP A 610 -6.97 15.57 3.78
N PRO A 611 -7.91 15.52 4.75
CA PRO A 611 -7.81 16.28 6.02
C PRO A 611 -6.73 15.76 6.98
N TYR A 612 -6.16 14.58 6.72
CA TYR A 612 -5.03 13.99 7.44
C TYR A 612 -3.68 14.18 6.73
N GLY A 613 -3.70 14.85 5.58
CA GLY A 613 -2.52 15.18 4.78
C GLY A 613 -2.23 14.20 3.66
N LYS A 614 -1.93 14.74 2.47
CA LYS A 614 -1.49 14.04 1.26
C LYS A 614 -0.06 14.46 0.92
N ALA A 615 0.84 13.51 0.68
CA ALA A 615 2.21 13.85 0.30
C ALA A 615 2.25 14.30 -1.17
N VAL A 616 2.70 15.53 -1.40
CA VAL A 616 2.74 16.15 -2.75
C VAL A 616 4.16 16.28 -3.30
N ALA A 617 5.17 16.29 -2.44
CA ALA A 617 6.58 16.17 -2.85
C ALA A 617 7.48 15.63 -1.72
N LEU A 618 8.65 15.11 -2.10
CA LEU A 618 9.76 14.74 -1.23
C LEU A 618 11.05 15.44 -1.70
N LEU A 619 11.76 16.08 -0.78
CA LEU A 619 13.05 16.73 -1.03
C LEU A 619 14.16 15.97 -0.30
N ASP A 620 15.17 15.47 -1.00
CA ASP A 620 16.46 15.02 -0.44
C ASP A 620 17.45 16.19 -0.56
N LEU A 621 17.65 16.90 0.56
CA LEU A 621 18.40 18.15 0.58
C LEU A 621 19.92 17.95 0.48
N LYS A 622 20.39 16.70 0.58
CA LYS A 622 21.80 16.33 0.51
C LYS A 622 22.21 15.94 -0.90
N SER A 623 21.40 15.12 -1.58
CA SER A 623 21.64 14.83 -2.99
C SER A 623 21.15 15.94 -3.92
N GLY A 624 20.16 16.73 -3.48
CA GLY A 624 19.46 17.69 -4.32
C GLY A 624 18.40 17.00 -5.21
N PHE A 625 17.95 15.81 -4.83
CA PHE A 625 16.87 15.09 -5.51
C PHE A 625 15.50 15.60 -5.02
N VAL A 626 14.60 15.85 -5.97
CA VAL A 626 13.27 16.44 -5.73
C VAL A 626 12.26 15.57 -6.47
N GLN A 627 11.36 14.91 -5.74
CA GLN A 627 10.29 14.09 -6.29
C GLN A 627 8.96 14.78 -6.05
N VAL A 628 8.17 14.99 -7.09
CA VAL A 628 6.93 15.77 -7.09
C VAL A 628 5.80 14.93 -7.68
N LYS A 629 4.65 14.93 -7.00
CA LYS A 629 3.46 14.18 -7.43
C LYS A 629 2.46 15.01 -8.21
N GLU A 630 2.44 16.31 -7.96
CA GLU A 630 1.51 17.24 -8.56
C GLU A 630 2.23 18.39 -9.24
N ASP A 631 1.82 18.71 -10.47
CA ASP A 631 2.44 19.77 -11.26
C ASP A 631 2.26 21.16 -10.61
N SER A 632 1.22 21.31 -9.79
CA SER A 632 1.00 22.44 -8.87
C SER A 632 2.22 22.72 -7.97
N MET A 633 2.93 21.66 -7.56
CA MET A 633 4.06 21.67 -6.64
C MET A 633 5.43 21.57 -7.35
N LEU A 634 5.47 21.53 -8.68
CA LEU A 634 6.72 21.40 -9.44
C LEU A 634 7.64 22.61 -9.21
N VAL A 635 7.19 23.82 -9.57
CA VAL A 635 7.95 25.06 -9.38
C VAL A 635 8.14 25.40 -7.89
N PRO A 636 7.12 25.31 -7.00
CA PRO A 636 7.31 25.50 -5.56
C PRO A 636 8.35 24.54 -4.96
N GLY A 637 8.24 23.24 -5.22
CA GLY A 637 9.10 22.20 -4.63
C GLY A 637 10.57 22.35 -5.02
N ILE A 638 10.83 22.62 -6.31
CA ILE A 638 12.17 22.96 -6.83
C ILE A 638 12.74 24.20 -6.12
N THR A 639 11.93 25.25 -5.99
CA THR A 639 12.35 26.55 -5.41
C THR A 639 12.64 26.40 -3.91
N LEU A 640 11.81 25.65 -3.19
CA LEU A 640 12.01 25.34 -1.77
C LEU A 640 13.25 24.48 -1.55
N ALA A 641 13.47 23.44 -2.34
CA ALA A 641 14.70 22.65 -2.29
C ALA A 641 15.95 23.54 -2.49
N PHE A 642 15.91 24.47 -3.45
CA PHE A 642 17.00 25.44 -3.64
C PHE A 642 17.27 26.30 -2.41
N ILE A 643 16.21 26.87 -1.82
CA ILE A 643 16.30 27.72 -0.62
C ILE A 643 16.88 26.93 0.56
N PHE A 644 16.34 25.76 0.87
CA PHE A 644 16.83 24.94 1.99
C PHE A 644 18.25 24.43 1.77
N CYS A 645 18.60 24.04 0.54
CA CYS A 645 19.98 23.71 0.20
C CYS A 645 20.93 24.92 0.23
N ASP A 646 20.47 26.18 0.16
CA ASP A 646 21.32 27.36 0.42
C ASP A 646 21.49 27.62 1.93
N MET A 647 20.41 27.49 2.70
CA MET A 647 20.42 27.66 4.17
C MET A 647 21.38 26.67 4.84
N LEU A 648 21.25 25.37 4.55
CA LEU A 648 22.09 24.30 5.12
C LEU A 648 23.60 24.45 4.80
N LYS A 649 23.99 25.29 3.84
CA LYS A 649 25.41 25.56 3.54
C LYS A 649 26.03 26.61 4.47
N LYS A 650 25.23 27.38 5.21
CA LYS A 650 25.69 28.53 6.02
C LYS A 650 25.87 28.17 7.49
N GLU A 651 25.12 27.19 7.98
CA GLU A 651 25.14 26.74 9.38
C GLU A 651 26.24 25.72 9.68
N GLY A 652 27.02 25.31 8.67
CA GLY A 652 27.85 24.11 8.75
C GLY A 652 27.01 22.84 8.60
N TYR A 653 27.66 21.67 8.59
CA TYR A 653 26.98 20.40 8.31
C TYR A 653 26.27 19.79 9.55
N ASP A 654 25.60 20.63 10.34
CA ASP A 654 24.88 20.25 11.56
C ASP A 654 23.36 20.43 11.34
N GLY A 655 22.73 19.39 10.79
CA GLY A 655 21.47 19.54 10.06
C GLY A 655 20.27 19.95 10.92
N PHE A 656 19.59 21.05 10.55
CA PHE A 656 18.34 21.56 11.16
C PHE A 656 18.28 21.35 12.69
N SER A 657 19.29 21.82 13.40
CA SER A 657 19.12 22.14 14.82
C SER A 657 18.42 23.49 14.89
N VAL A 658 17.08 23.49 14.90
CA VAL A 658 16.30 24.72 15.10
C VAL A 658 16.53 25.16 16.54
N ASN A 659 17.56 25.98 16.73
CA ASN A 659 17.94 26.50 18.02
C ASN A 659 16.92 27.57 18.40
N ALA A 660 15.84 27.15 19.08
CA ALA A 660 14.69 27.97 19.43
C ALA A 660 15.01 29.21 20.29
N LYS A 661 16.28 29.37 20.71
CA LYS A 661 16.80 30.51 21.46
C LYS A 661 17.00 31.79 20.61
N GLU A 662 17.28 31.70 19.31
CA GLU A 662 17.48 32.92 18.49
C GLU A 662 16.19 33.64 18.05
N ILE A 663 15.01 33.07 18.35
CA ILE A 663 13.72 33.74 18.14
C ILE A 663 13.32 34.59 19.38
N GLY A 664 13.99 34.44 20.53
CA GLY A 664 13.67 35.14 21.77
C GLY A 664 14.25 36.56 21.90
N ASN A 665 15.43 36.83 21.34
CA ASN A 665 16.26 37.98 21.72
C ASN A 665 15.99 39.26 20.90
N VAL A 666 14.74 39.52 20.51
CA VAL A 666 14.30 40.80 19.91
C VAL A 666 12.99 41.29 20.56
N ALA A 667 12.76 40.92 21.82
CA ALA A 667 11.57 41.29 22.60
C ALA A 667 11.88 42.13 23.86
N GLU A 668 13.15 42.36 24.19
CA GLU A 668 13.57 43.11 25.40
C GLU A 668 14.05 44.55 25.15
N GLU A 669 14.05 45.03 23.90
CA GLU A 669 14.27 46.45 23.58
C GLU A 669 13.05 47.07 22.89
N ILE A 670 11.96 47.23 23.66
CA ILE A 670 10.91 48.29 23.62
C ILE A 670 9.99 48.00 24.82
N ASN A 671 10.33 48.54 26.00
CA ASN A 671 9.41 48.89 27.09
C ASN A 671 10.14 49.56 28.27
N GLU A 672 10.85 50.65 27.98
CA GLU A 672 10.98 51.73 28.96
C GLU A 672 9.91 52.79 28.65
N ASN A 673 9.41 53.45 29.71
CA ASN A 673 8.30 54.43 29.73
C ASN A 673 6.87 53.84 29.74
N HIS A 674 6.37 53.44 30.91
CA HIS A 674 5.59 54.41 31.70
C HIS A 674 5.31 53.95 33.15
N GLU A 675 5.31 54.92 34.06
CA GLU A 675 5.11 54.75 35.50
C GLU A 675 3.64 54.73 35.96
N GLU A 676 3.48 54.12 37.15
CA GLU A 676 2.45 54.33 38.20
C GLU A 676 0.96 53.99 37.98
N GLY A 677 0.44 53.15 38.90
CA GLY A 677 -0.97 52.77 39.02
C GLY A 677 -1.26 51.79 40.17
N LYS A 678 -1.14 52.26 41.42
CA LYS A 678 -1.58 51.62 42.70
C LYS A 678 -2.96 50.90 42.58
N THR A 679 -3.35 49.84 43.33
CA THR A 679 -2.95 49.42 44.70
C THR A 679 -3.47 48.00 45.11
N THR A 680 -2.62 47.22 45.80
CA THR A 680 -2.86 46.37 47.02
C THR A 680 -3.69 45.06 47.08
N ASN A 681 -3.12 44.12 47.89
CA ASN A 681 -3.70 43.06 48.76
C ASN A 681 -3.90 41.63 48.17
N LEU A 682 -3.52 40.52 48.83
CA LEU A 682 -2.88 40.30 50.16
C LEU A 682 -2.21 38.87 50.25
N THR A 683 -1.02 38.74 50.87
CA THR A 683 -0.48 37.62 51.75
C THR A 683 -0.62 36.12 51.38
N SER A 684 0.25 35.15 51.79
CA SER A 684 1.29 35.09 52.86
C SER A 684 2.36 33.98 52.66
N SER A 685 3.61 34.26 53.10
CA SER A 685 4.59 33.44 53.89
C SER A 685 4.94 31.97 53.52
N GLY A 686 6.19 31.46 53.67
CA GLY A 686 7.52 31.99 54.10
C GLY A 686 8.63 30.96 53.72
N VAL A 687 9.90 31.28 53.41
CA VAL A 687 11.06 31.71 54.28
C VAL A 687 11.36 30.68 55.38
N THR A 688 12.55 30.08 55.59
CA THR A 688 13.99 30.51 55.60
C THR A 688 14.92 29.54 54.82
N GLU A 689 16.05 29.85 54.17
CA GLU A 689 17.25 30.71 54.43
C GLU A 689 18.43 30.01 55.17
N GLY A 690 19.67 30.18 54.68
CA GLY A 690 20.93 29.72 55.28
C GLY A 690 22.15 29.70 54.31
N GLY A 691 23.13 30.62 54.49
CA GLY A 691 24.39 30.71 53.70
C GLY A 691 25.51 29.74 54.18
N LEU A 692 26.80 29.85 53.81
CA LEU A 692 27.62 31.01 53.36
C LEU A 692 28.89 30.58 52.57
N ASN A 693 29.21 31.33 51.51
CA ASN A 693 30.49 31.98 51.11
C ASN A 693 31.89 31.29 50.97
N ASN A 694 32.69 31.96 50.10
CA ASN A 694 34.16 31.97 49.84
C ASN A 694 34.72 30.91 48.86
N GLU A 695 35.20 31.26 47.64
CA GLU A 695 36.41 32.06 47.23
C GLU A 695 37.72 31.21 47.28
N VAL A 696 38.70 31.26 46.34
CA VAL A 696 39.00 32.13 45.17
C VAL A 696 40.06 31.48 44.22
N ALA A 697 40.17 31.95 42.94
CA ALA A 697 41.30 31.80 41.96
C ALA A 697 41.78 30.40 41.52
N GLU A 698 42.48 30.14 40.39
CA GLU A 698 42.82 30.82 39.09
C GLU A 698 43.21 29.64 38.13
N ASP A 699 42.67 29.47 36.93
CA ASP A 699 42.98 30.10 35.61
C ASP A 699 44.13 29.39 34.79
N VAL A 700 44.20 29.66 33.47
CA VAL A 700 45.26 29.30 32.47
C VAL A 700 45.26 27.89 31.80
N VAL A 701 44.25 27.66 30.95
CA VAL A 701 44.31 27.67 29.46
C VAL A 701 45.65 27.36 28.70
N MET A 702 45.61 26.35 27.80
CA MET A 702 46.39 26.17 26.52
C MET A 702 47.90 25.76 26.56
N PRO A 703 48.57 25.36 25.42
CA PRO A 703 48.11 25.29 24.01
C PRO A 703 48.38 24.00 23.18
N GLU A 704 47.55 23.85 22.14
CA GLU A 704 47.81 23.55 20.70
C GLU A 704 48.89 22.59 20.13
N ASN A 705 48.58 22.17 18.88
CA ASN A 705 49.46 21.75 17.77
C ASN A 705 49.98 20.29 17.77
N GLY A 706 50.05 19.58 16.64
CA GLY A 706 49.62 19.94 15.27
C GLY A 706 50.14 18.93 14.23
N GLY A 707 49.48 18.82 13.07
CA GLY A 707 49.83 17.88 11.99
C GLY A 707 49.33 16.44 12.24
N GLY A 708 49.08 15.61 11.23
CA GLY A 708 49.30 15.75 9.79
C GLY A 708 49.75 14.40 9.21
N CYS A 709 49.28 14.05 8.01
CA CYS A 709 49.52 12.78 7.27
C CYS A 709 49.20 11.46 8.03
N GLY A 710 48.92 10.33 7.37
CA GLY A 710 48.82 10.05 5.92
C GLY A 710 48.12 8.70 5.67
N ALA A 711 47.90 8.36 4.41
CA ALA A 711 47.26 7.09 4.03
C ALA A 711 48.14 5.87 4.34
N GLY A 712 47.53 4.76 4.77
CA GLY A 712 48.25 3.52 5.09
C GLY A 712 47.32 2.32 5.26
N CYS A 713 47.05 1.62 4.15
CA CYS A 713 46.35 0.34 4.16
C CYS A 713 47.15 -0.76 4.89
N GLY A 714 46.50 -1.54 5.74
CA GLY A 714 47.15 -2.60 6.53
C GLY A 714 46.16 -3.63 7.08
N SER A 715 45.92 -4.70 6.34
CA SER A 715 45.17 -5.88 6.77
C SER A 715 45.89 -6.65 7.89
N GLY A 716 45.17 -7.07 8.94
CA GLY A 716 45.72 -7.95 9.98
C GLY A 716 44.64 -8.55 10.87
N CYS A 717 44.45 -9.87 10.80
CA CYS A 717 43.49 -10.59 11.64
C CYS A 717 44.04 -10.84 13.04
N GLY A 718 43.18 -10.84 14.08
CA GLY A 718 43.58 -11.14 15.46
C GLY A 718 42.41 -11.58 16.33
N ASN A 719 42.41 -12.86 16.72
CA ASN A 719 41.33 -13.59 17.38
C ASN A 719 40.73 -12.94 18.66
N ALA A 720 39.45 -13.22 18.87
CA ALA A 720 38.77 -13.12 20.16
C ALA A 720 39.29 -14.14 21.19
N ILE A 721 38.98 -13.95 22.49
CA ILE A 721 38.20 -14.89 23.35
C ILE A 721 38.22 -14.51 24.85
N ARG A 722 37.02 -14.30 25.43
CA ARG A 722 36.57 -14.47 26.84
C ARG A 722 37.33 -13.66 27.94
N SER A 723 36.80 -13.38 29.14
CA SER A 723 35.66 -13.93 29.93
C SER A 723 35.02 -12.77 30.77
N ALA A 724 33.70 -12.71 31.01
CA ALA A 724 32.96 -13.23 32.19
C ALA A 724 33.34 -12.59 33.56
N SER A 725 32.47 -12.38 34.57
CA SER A 725 30.98 -12.30 34.66
C SER A 725 30.55 -12.04 36.12
N ALA A 726 29.69 -11.04 36.40
CA ALA A 726 28.79 -10.87 37.57
C ALA A 726 27.95 -9.60 37.29
N GLY A 727 26.63 -9.47 37.51
CA GLY A 727 25.76 -10.01 38.56
C GLY A 727 25.56 -8.93 39.63
N CYS A 728 24.39 -8.40 39.99
CA CYS A 728 22.97 -8.70 39.66
C CYS A 728 22.12 -7.41 39.82
N GLY A 729 20.85 -7.37 39.35
CA GLY A 729 19.91 -6.28 39.70
C GLY A 729 18.67 -6.19 38.79
N SER A 730 17.48 -6.40 39.36
CA SER A 730 16.19 -6.51 38.66
C SER A 730 15.51 -5.17 38.32
N GLY A 731 14.72 -5.13 37.24
CA GLY A 731 13.81 -4.03 36.90
C GLY A 731 13.13 -4.25 35.54
N CYS A 732 11.83 -4.54 35.52
CA CYS A 732 11.15 -5.02 34.31
C CYS A 732 10.71 -3.88 33.37
N GLY A 733 11.08 -3.98 32.08
CA GLY A 733 10.51 -3.19 30.99
C GLY A 733 10.30 -4.07 29.76
N GLY A 734 9.07 -4.15 29.24
CA GLY A 734 8.71 -5.05 28.13
C GLY A 734 9.27 -4.56 26.79
N GLY A 735 10.25 -5.28 26.24
CA GLY A 735 10.95 -4.91 25.01
C GLY A 735 10.31 -5.44 23.72
N CYS A 736 10.31 -4.61 22.68
CA CYS A 736 9.99 -5.00 21.30
C CYS A 736 11.25 -5.56 20.61
N GLY A 737 11.34 -6.88 20.43
CA GLY A 737 12.51 -7.51 19.81
C GLY A 737 12.33 -7.79 18.31
N SER A 738 12.82 -6.91 17.43
CA SER A 738 12.87 -7.14 15.98
C SER A 738 14.26 -7.60 15.53
N GLY A 739 14.37 -8.86 15.09
CA GLY A 739 15.61 -9.47 14.62
C GLY A 739 16.00 -9.05 13.19
N CYS A 740 17.29 -8.80 12.97
CA CYS A 740 17.83 -8.32 11.70
C CYS A 740 17.95 -9.43 10.63
N GLY A 741 17.63 -9.10 9.37
CA GLY A 741 17.93 -9.92 8.20
C GLY A 741 18.04 -9.07 6.94
N GLY A 742 19.24 -8.93 6.38
CA GLY A 742 19.50 -8.05 5.24
C GLY A 742 19.31 -8.72 3.88
N GLY A 743 18.75 -8.00 2.91
CA GLY A 743 18.64 -8.40 1.51
C GLY A 743 18.04 -7.29 0.66
N CYS A 744 18.72 -6.91 -0.42
CA CYS A 744 18.33 -5.80 -1.29
C CYS A 744 17.41 -6.25 -2.44
N GLY A 745 16.36 -5.45 -2.71
CA GLY A 745 15.38 -5.69 -3.78
C GLY A 745 14.33 -6.75 -3.41
N SER A 746 13.05 -6.37 -3.44
CA SER A 746 11.94 -7.24 -3.02
C SER A 746 11.66 -8.39 -4.00
N LEU A 747 12.47 -9.45 -3.91
CA LEU A 747 12.17 -10.76 -4.48
C LEU A 747 11.02 -11.40 -3.68
N VAL A 748 9.83 -11.48 -4.27
CA VAL A 748 8.70 -12.21 -3.68
C VAL A 748 8.96 -13.72 -3.83
N LYS A 749 9.68 -14.30 -2.86
CA LYS A 749 9.73 -15.76 -2.68
C LYS A 749 8.39 -16.25 -2.13
N SER A 750 7.48 -16.63 -3.00
CA SER A 750 6.29 -17.43 -2.64
C SER A 750 6.73 -18.81 -2.14
N GLY A 751 6.20 -19.26 -1.00
CA GLY A 751 6.64 -20.50 -0.36
C GLY A 751 6.38 -21.75 -1.20
N GLY A 752 7.45 -22.43 -1.62
CA GLY A 752 7.41 -23.80 -2.12
C GLY A 752 7.97 -24.75 -1.07
N CYS A 753 7.19 -25.74 -0.63
CA CYS A 753 7.69 -26.78 0.27
C CYS A 753 8.58 -27.77 -0.49
N GLY A 754 9.86 -27.85 -0.11
CA GLY A 754 10.73 -29.00 -0.36
C GLY A 754 10.91 -29.79 0.94
N GLY A 755 10.77 -31.11 0.87
CA GLY A 755 10.83 -32.00 2.04
C GLY A 755 12.25 -32.27 2.56
N CYS A 756 12.30 -33.05 3.64
CA CYS A 756 13.51 -33.38 4.41
C CYS A 756 14.67 -33.93 3.56
N GLY A 757 15.87 -33.41 3.80
CA GLY A 757 17.15 -34.01 3.42
C GLY A 757 18.16 -33.74 4.53
N GLY A 758 18.71 -34.80 5.14
CA GLY A 758 19.57 -34.70 6.32
C GLY A 758 20.91 -34.01 6.05
N GLY A 759 21.54 -33.51 7.11
CA GLY A 759 22.89 -32.97 7.05
C GLY A 759 23.93 -34.02 6.63
N GLY A 760 24.99 -33.58 5.98
CA GLY A 760 26.02 -34.47 5.43
C GLY A 760 26.99 -33.71 4.53
N GLY A 761 27.69 -32.73 5.09
CA GLY A 761 28.85 -32.18 4.42
C GLY A 761 30.00 -33.18 4.47
N CYS A 762 30.74 -33.32 3.38
CA CYS A 762 32.14 -33.74 3.39
C CYS A 762 32.78 -33.40 2.03
N GLY A 763 33.76 -32.50 2.04
CA GLY A 763 34.71 -32.37 0.94
C GLY A 763 36.00 -33.10 1.30
N GLY A 764 36.69 -33.65 0.30
CA GLY A 764 38.04 -34.22 0.46
C GLY A 764 38.07 -35.72 0.69
N GLY A 765 38.08 -36.48 -0.40
CA GLY A 765 38.55 -37.87 -0.38
C GLY A 765 40.07 -37.92 -0.56
N CYS A 766 40.75 -38.65 0.31
CA CYS A 766 42.11 -39.17 0.08
C CYS A 766 42.29 -40.50 0.82
N GLY A 767 42.53 -41.58 0.07
CA GLY A 767 43.12 -42.82 0.58
C GLY A 767 42.17 -43.93 1.05
N GLY A 768 42.31 -45.12 0.42
CA GLY A 768 42.27 -46.39 1.16
C GLY A 768 41.03 -47.28 1.05
N GLY A 769 40.89 -48.00 -0.07
CA GLY A 769 40.87 -49.48 -0.05
C GLY A 769 39.73 -50.28 0.59
N CYS A 770 39.14 -51.16 -0.26
CA CYS A 770 38.64 -52.51 0.07
C CYS A 770 37.29 -52.68 0.80
N GLY A 771 36.48 -53.66 0.37
CA GLY A 771 35.48 -54.29 1.28
C GLY A 771 34.04 -54.53 0.79
N SER A 772 33.84 -55.09 -0.40
CA SER A 772 32.79 -56.06 -0.78
C SER A 772 31.51 -56.29 0.06
N MET A 773 30.34 -56.28 -0.62
CA MET A 773 29.21 -57.24 -0.50
C MET A 773 28.40 -57.31 0.83
N LEU A 774 27.13 -57.77 0.93
CA LEU A 774 26.03 -58.05 -0.01
C LEU A 774 24.68 -58.20 0.77
N LYS A 775 23.56 -57.81 0.13
CA LYS A 775 22.18 -58.38 0.21
C LYS A 775 21.36 -58.47 1.53
N SER A 776 20.06 -58.18 1.33
CA SER A 776 18.85 -58.72 2.03
C SER A 776 18.67 -58.42 3.53
N GLY A 777 17.45 -58.28 4.07
CA GLY A 777 16.10 -58.38 3.49
C GLY A 777 15.15 -59.15 4.41
N GLY A 778 13.86 -58.83 4.39
CA GLY A 778 12.81 -59.58 5.11
C GLY A 778 12.23 -58.91 6.36
N CYS A 779 10.95 -59.16 6.60
CA CYS A 779 10.15 -58.60 7.70
C CYS A 779 10.05 -59.57 8.89
N GLY A 780 9.81 -59.05 10.10
CA GLY A 780 9.46 -59.84 11.30
C GLY A 780 9.22 -58.90 12.49
N GLY A 781 8.19 -59.17 13.30
CA GLY A 781 7.74 -58.29 14.39
C GLY A 781 7.82 -58.89 15.81
N CYS A 782 7.15 -58.23 16.75
CA CYS A 782 7.08 -58.51 18.21
C CYS A 782 8.41 -58.22 18.97
N GLY A 783 8.42 -57.73 20.22
CA GLY A 783 7.37 -57.24 21.12
C GLY A 783 7.94 -56.97 22.52
N SER A 784 7.14 -56.39 23.45
CA SER A 784 7.40 -56.30 24.92
C SER A 784 8.56 -55.36 25.38
N SER A 785 8.63 -54.80 26.61
CA SER A 785 7.67 -54.54 27.71
C SER A 785 8.33 -53.78 28.90
N GLY A 786 7.55 -53.02 29.70
CA GLY A 786 7.94 -52.40 31.00
C GLY A 786 8.43 -50.95 30.91
N GLY A 787 8.17 -49.99 31.83
CA GLY A 787 7.63 -49.98 33.22
C GLY A 787 8.56 -49.09 34.10
N CYS A 788 8.17 -48.27 35.10
CA CYS A 788 6.90 -47.99 35.82
C CYS A 788 6.96 -46.62 36.58
N GLY A 789 5.82 -46.14 37.12
CA GLY A 789 5.65 -45.04 38.10
C GLY A 789 5.23 -43.67 37.51
N GLY A 790 4.24 -42.89 37.99
CA GLY A 790 3.41 -42.88 39.22
C GLY A 790 3.61 -41.56 40.01
N CYS A 791 2.64 -40.80 40.54
CA CYS A 791 1.16 -40.86 40.71
C CYS A 791 0.62 -39.38 40.84
N GLY A 792 -0.67 -39.00 40.97
CA GLY A 792 -1.97 -39.70 41.00
C GLY A 792 -3.13 -38.74 41.42
N GLY A 793 -4.40 -39.14 41.17
CA GLY A 793 -5.68 -38.52 41.64
C GLY A 793 -6.12 -37.21 40.95
N GLY A 794 -7.40 -36.91 40.63
CA GLY A 794 -8.70 -37.63 40.75
C GLY A 794 -9.88 -36.60 40.61
N CYS A 795 -11.18 -36.90 40.40
CA CYS A 795 -11.93 -38.14 40.07
C CYS A 795 -13.40 -37.78 39.62
N GLY A 796 -13.98 -38.50 38.65
CA GLY A 796 -15.46 -38.64 38.45
C GLY A 796 -16.15 -37.73 37.40
N SER A 797 -17.15 -38.16 36.62
CA SER A 797 -17.90 -39.44 36.58
C SER A 797 -18.52 -39.74 35.19
N ILE A 798 -18.93 -41.00 34.94
CA ILE A 798 -19.46 -41.56 33.66
C ILE A 798 -20.80 -42.30 33.88
N LEU A 799 -21.66 -42.34 32.85
CA LEU A 799 -22.68 -43.37 32.50
C LEU A 799 -23.03 -43.15 30.99
N GLN A 800 -23.02 -44.07 30.01
CA GLN A 800 -23.47 -45.48 29.84
C GLN A 800 -24.98 -45.72 30.07
N SER A 801 -25.72 -46.53 29.29
CA SER A 801 -25.50 -47.26 28.01
C SER A 801 -26.83 -47.89 27.50
N GLY A 802 -26.83 -48.56 26.33
CA GLY A 802 -27.95 -49.40 25.80
C GLY A 802 -28.78 -48.75 24.68
N GLY A 803 -29.37 -49.45 23.70
CA GLY A 803 -29.49 -50.90 23.45
C GLY A 803 -30.90 -51.20 22.89
N GLY A 804 -31.02 -51.62 21.61
CA GLY A 804 -32.34 -51.80 20.97
C GLY A 804 -32.91 -53.23 21.05
N TRP A 805 -34.13 -53.46 20.50
CA TRP A 805 -34.55 -54.70 19.80
C TRP A 805 -35.99 -54.62 19.20
N GLU A 806 -36.15 -55.29 18.06
CA GLU A 806 -37.31 -56.02 17.50
C GLU A 806 -38.62 -55.39 16.95
N ASN A 807 -39.23 -56.19 16.06
CA ASN A 807 -40.34 -55.93 15.14
C ASN A 807 -41.69 -56.44 15.67
N LEU A 808 -42.82 -55.98 15.09
CA LEU A 808 -43.97 -56.87 14.84
C LEU A 808 -44.88 -56.41 13.69
N PHE A 809 -45.48 -57.40 13.01
CA PHE A 809 -46.21 -57.31 11.74
C PHE A 809 -47.75 -57.33 11.90
N LYS A 810 -48.46 -57.04 10.78
CA LYS A 810 -49.91 -57.18 10.44
C LYS A 810 -50.71 -55.86 10.49
N GLY A 811 -51.61 -55.56 9.54
CA GLY A 811 -51.93 -56.22 8.26
C GLY A 811 -53.36 -55.92 7.75
N SER A 812 -53.57 -55.98 6.42
CA SER A 812 -54.86 -55.85 5.67
C SER A 812 -55.67 -54.54 5.82
N GLY A 813 -56.42 -54.05 4.82
CA GLY A 813 -56.64 -54.50 3.43
C GLY A 813 -57.87 -53.82 2.78
N SER A 814 -58.04 -53.94 1.46
CA SER A 814 -59.15 -53.39 0.60
C SER A 814 -59.25 -51.85 0.48
N GLY A 815 -59.66 -51.25 -0.64
CA GLY A 815 -60.01 -51.78 -1.98
C GLY A 815 -60.49 -50.66 -2.92
N ASP A 816 -60.58 -50.97 -4.23
CA ASP A 816 -61.36 -50.29 -5.29
C ASP A 816 -61.01 -48.83 -5.71
N THR A 817 -61.13 -48.36 -6.96
CA THR A 817 -61.09 -48.95 -8.34
C THR A 817 -60.94 -47.82 -9.38
N CYS A 818 -60.48 -48.14 -10.61
CA CYS A 818 -60.70 -47.43 -11.90
C CYS A 818 -60.42 -45.90 -12.01
N ALA A 819 -59.42 -45.44 -12.75
CA ALA A 819 -59.27 -45.45 -14.23
C ALA A 819 -60.11 -44.40 -14.99
N HIS A 820 -59.45 -43.42 -15.61
CA HIS A 820 -59.49 -43.22 -17.08
C HIS A 820 -58.39 -42.25 -17.56
N ALA A 821 -57.76 -42.59 -18.68
CA ALA A 821 -56.90 -41.67 -19.44
C ALA A 821 -57.75 -40.82 -20.41
N ASN A 822 -57.21 -39.69 -20.87
CA ASN A 822 -57.31 -39.29 -22.28
C ASN A 822 -56.38 -38.12 -22.64
N THR A 823 -55.68 -38.30 -23.76
CA THR A 823 -55.03 -37.23 -24.54
C THR A 823 -55.50 -37.38 -25.99
N PRO A 824 -55.92 -36.30 -26.65
CA PRO A 824 -55.29 -35.88 -27.91
C PRO A 824 -55.10 -34.35 -27.94
N GLY A 825 -54.37 -33.72 -28.88
CA GLY A 825 -53.75 -34.18 -30.12
C GLY A 825 -54.29 -33.39 -31.33
N ASN A 826 -53.38 -32.77 -32.10
CA ASN A 826 -53.60 -32.05 -33.39
C ASN A 826 -54.36 -30.69 -33.36
N SER A 827 -54.25 -29.78 -34.35
CA SER A 827 -53.15 -29.31 -35.24
C SER A 827 -53.66 -28.14 -36.16
N PHE A 828 -52.78 -27.48 -36.94
CA PHE A 828 -53.04 -26.40 -37.94
C PHE A 828 -53.51 -25.02 -37.41
N ALA A 829 -53.36 -23.88 -38.11
CA ALA A 829 -52.33 -23.40 -39.07
C ALA A 829 -52.55 -21.88 -39.37
N ASN A 830 -51.50 -21.20 -39.86
CA ASN A 830 -51.46 -19.97 -40.68
C ASN A 830 -52.51 -18.85 -40.47
N GLN A 831 -52.03 -17.61 -40.26
CA GLN A 831 -51.92 -16.62 -41.36
C GLN A 831 -51.14 -15.35 -40.95
N HIS A 832 -50.34 -14.83 -41.90
CA HIS A 832 -49.78 -13.47 -41.90
C HIS A 832 -50.84 -12.44 -42.32
N PRO A 833 -50.55 -11.13 -42.19
CA PRO A 833 -50.22 -10.43 -43.43
C PRO A 833 -48.93 -9.60 -43.41
N ASN A 834 -48.46 -9.29 -44.62
CA ASN A 834 -47.45 -8.30 -44.99
C ASN A 834 -47.92 -6.85 -44.60
N GLU A 835 -47.21 -5.73 -44.80
CA GLU A 835 -46.21 -5.42 -45.86
C GLU A 835 -45.38 -4.13 -45.60
N ALA A 836 -44.13 -4.15 -46.09
CA ALA A 836 -43.34 -3.06 -46.73
C ALA A 836 -42.92 -1.72 -46.06
N SER A 837 -41.70 -1.32 -46.46
CA SER A 837 -41.20 0.06 -46.72
C SER A 837 -40.72 0.91 -45.52
N ALA A 838 -39.58 1.63 -45.54
CA ALA A 838 -38.40 1.66 -46.45
C ALA A 838 -37.23 2.49 -45.84
N ARG A 839 -35.99 2.22 -46.32
CA ARG A 839 -34.78 3.10 -46.45
C ARG A 839 -34.29 3.86 -45.20
N VAL A 840 -33.06 3.66 -44.71
CA VAL A 840 -31.74 3.99 -45.33
C VAL A 840 -31.54 5.49 -45.58
N ASN A 841 -30.56 6.08 -44.88
CA ASN A 841 -29.66 7.10 -45.42
C ASN A 841 -28.38 7.20 -44.57
N GLU A 842 -27.23 6.92 -45.19
CA GLU A 842 -25.91 7.40 -44.75
C GLU A 842 -25.62 8.77 -45.39
N VAL A 843 -25.10 9.73 -44.62
CA VAL A 843 -24.18 10.81 -45.05
C VAL A 843 -23.44 11.21 -43.75
N ALA A 844 -22.14 11.02 -43.50
CA ALA A 844 -20.89 11.20 -44.26
C ALA A 844 -20.29 12.63 -44.18
N VAL A 845 -19.04 12.70 -43.67
CA VAL A 845 -18.06 13.81 -43.76
C VAL A 845 -18.31 15.09 -42.95
N ALA A 846 -17.59 15.22 -41.83
CA ALA A 846 -16.53 16.24 -41.65
C ALA A 846 -15.59 15.81 -40.51
#